data_AF-A0A9P5T921-F1
#
_entry.id   AF-A0A9P5T921-F1
#
_cell.length_a   1.000
_cell.length_b   1.000
_cell.length_c   1.000
_cell.angle_alpha   90.00
_cell.angle_beta   90.00
_cell.angle_gamma   90.00
#
_symmetry.space_group_name_H-M   'P 1'
#
loop_
_entity.id
_entity.type
_entity.pdbx_description
1 polymer ?
#
loop_
_entity_poly.entity_id
_entity_poly.type
_entity_poly.pdbx_seq_one_letter_code
_entity_poly.pdbx_strand_id
1 'polypeptide(L)'
;MEDERWTTSPEQYSQTKHALNGMNEDKDEYGLALDDIDADIYLDESTRENPLYALNGHSSSAVMNGTSEGTTSQKLGDRWSSNSSKPAAMTLKEQEKIIEEVKSENFGLKLRVFFLEERLEKMSPEHMNGMAQENVDLKANLQRILSELRQYKELLTRARATIASLEAQANCELQHGMTEEQEEEFRNAIAERLELIAKVKQLTQRIEAMEQEANAKDSELLQLRSRLGELDAQLDDTEELKARYEDQIRELQDQLMEYQQNESRLYERPREDEGWKVQCHELEQELAASQEELSQARSEMNAMNRYMEQQKDELAKARMDAAKLARQLEGERDRRPYSQDDVDLEELRKLYEQLEAHCHELVALRKEDAIRHDQQLEDIVAELDDRTAELAQTQEDLRNARHMLHSKDKAIAVLEEQIKQLGLSLQDIEAIHDEEMAKMKAQLQSGFAASLRTETVPLRDFQQIREDLEMSEQRYLKIREDLELSDQRNLKLGGDLELSEQRNIKLCNDLDLNEQRNMKLCNDLDQSEQRNLRLESKLRMANEQRMAAETLNAEASEQIAELTNELNDRDDRLRFYEEQELQLSKDTEARLKLNSDLEDLLQVIERNKAAIIEKNDLIDSQAREMDTQSRENNRLNIKIRKLNDANATLEEEKEQLETELRDRATTVAMLRSRLTELELQLSKKQRDDQSAGETSKSDLVERNTLLFTILQHLENILGDDDRLEGNMLPKPSNNFDYFSSHVLSRLKSLSGLFVLFERQAKELENKTLVKLNQFKKQMNMRLMQLEEYETTINKAIERQKKLRSQLAKKQTENEELQAKQLLLARTIAELKGRAKSSDRSRDVEARFRQLELKLQAERTQYVKSEELWNARIRELEKRTKNAEEGRQRDRQGYKEKLAALHDANEADRKTVDGLLLQNAYQQEIINSRSQTIDTPKRSNTPSGSRVERGSLNLDQLWNRIDHLSKSVDREKSKNIQRDEAIKNALSRMSGYLDRRILDQVADILYEELEQVE
;
A
#
# COMPACT_ATOMS: atom_id res chain seq x y z
N MET A 1 64.84 -9.62 -33.47
CA MET A 1 63.88 -9.08 -34.46
C MET A 1 62.69 -8.46 -33.75
N GLU A 2 62.79 -7.28 -33.17
CA GLU A 2 63.92 -6.44 -32.67
C GLU A 2 63.18 -5.34 -31.88
N ASP A 3 63.40 -5.12 -30.58
CA ASP A 3 64.59 -4.52 -29.95
C ASP A 3 64.99 -3.22 -30.68
N GLU A 4 64.88 -2.01 -30.11
CA GLU A 4 65.66 -1.57 -28.94
C GLU A 4 65.21 -0.24 -28.31
N ARG A 5 65.37 -0.13 -26.97
CA ARG A 5 65.96 0.99 -26.15
C ARG A 5 65.49 2.46 -26.38
N TRP A 6 65.81 3.48 -25.57
CA TRP A 6 66.74 3.73 -24.43
C TRP A 6 65.93 4.36 -23.26
N THR A 7 66.07 3.95 -21.99
CA THR A 7 67.02 4.46 -20.95
C THR A 7 67.11 6.00 -20.85
N THR A 8 67.12 6.62 -19.67
CA THR A 8 68.18 6.53 -18.64
C THR A 8 67.73 6.89 -17.22
N SER A 9 68.57 6.54 -16.24
CA SER A 9 68.56 6.98 -14.83
C SER A 9 69.97 7.51 -14.49
N PRO A 10 70.15 8.36 -13.45
CA PRO A 10 70.95 7.87 -12.33
C PRO A 10 70.53 8.40 -10.94
N GLU A 11 69.96 7.51 -10.13
CA GLU A 11 70.51 7.02 -8.85
C GLU A 11 71.69 7.80 -8.18
N GLN A 12 71.62 8.12 -6.87
CA GLN A 12 72.50 7.56 -5.79
C GLN A 12 72.58 8.31 -4.41
N TYR A 13 72.52 7.49 -3.34
CA TYR A 13 73.28 7.52 -2.06
C TYR A 13 73.05 8.50 -0.87
N SER A 14 73.07 7.90 0.34
CA SER A 14 73.60 8.42 1.64
C SER A 14 72.85 9.53 2.42
N GLN A 15 73.00 9.70 3.75
CA GLN A 15 73.21 8.81 4.92
C GLN A 15 73.11 9.65 6.24
N THR A 16 72.74 9.03 7.37
CA THR A 16 73.10 9.35 8.79
C THR A 16 72.85 10.73 9.47
N LYS A 17 71.99 10.68 10.52
CA LYS A 17 72.19 11.12 11.95
C LYS A 17 72.18 12.61 12.42
N HIS A 18 71.50 12.79 13.59
CA HIS A 18 71.66 13.83 14.64
C HIS A 18 71.31 15.32 14.29
N ALA A 19 70.91 16.22 15.20
CA ALA A 19 70.25 16.13 16.54
C ALA A 19 69.83 17.54 17.07
N LEU A 20 68.84 17.57 18.00
CA LEU A 20 68.60 18.55 19.10
C LEU A 20 68.25 20.05 18.87
N ASN A 21 67.20 20.47 19.61
CA ASN A 21 66.97 21.75 20.35
C ASN A 21 66.48 23.06 19.68
N GLY A 22 65.56 23.74 20.42
CA GLY A 22 65.02 25.10 20.21
C GLY A 22 63.47 25.14 20.34
N MET A 23 62.82 25.33 21.52
CA MET A 23 62.68 26.54 22.36
C MET A 23 62.01 27.73 21.62
N ASN A 24 60.91 28.36 22.05
CA ASN A 24 60.18 28.40 23.35
C ASN A 24 58.64 28.20 23.16
N GLU A 25 57.80 27.80 24.15
CA GLU A 25 57.26 28.55 25.33
C GLU A 25 56.48 29.83 24.91
N ASP A 26 55.29 30.15 25.45
CA ASP A 26 54.96 30.30 26.89
C ASP A 26 53.85 29.38 27.49
N LYS A 27 53.68 29.48 28.81
CA LYS A 27 52.65 28.88 29.69
C LYS A 27 52.23 29.89 30.78
N ASP A 28 51.05 29.67 31.37
CA ASP A 28 50.64 29.95 32.77
C ASP A 28 49.40 29.04 33.03
N GLU A 29 49.18 28.23 34.09
CA GLU A 29 49.65 28.15 35.50
C GLU A 29 49.09 29.32 36.36
N TYR A 30 48.40 29.20 37.50
CA TYR A 30 48.13 28.17 38.54
C TYR A 30 46.60 28.13 38.89
N GLY A 31 46.02 27.41 39.87
CA GLY A 31 46.52 26.62 41.02
C GLY A 31 45.38 25.96 41.84
N LEU A 32 45.69 25.45 43.04
CA LEU A 32 44.82 24.58 43.88
C LEU A 32 44.33 25.27 45.18
N ALA A 33 43.26 24.72 45.79
CA ALA A 33 43.16 24.27 47.21
C ALA A 33 41.97 24.77 48.08
N LEU A 34 41.32 23.78 48.73
CA LEU A 34 40.84 23.67 50.15
C LEU A 34 39.78 24.62 50.80
N ASP A 35 38.81 23.94 51.43
CA ASP A 35 38.22 24.09 52.79
C ASP A 35 37.22 25.22 53.22
N ASP A 36 36.02 24.72 53.60
CA ASP A 36 35.22 25.00 54.82
C ASP A 36 34.47 26.32 55.15
N ILE A 37 33.50 26.13 56.08
CA ILE A 37 32.79 27.08 56.99
C ILE A 37 31.38 27.59 56.58
N ASP A 38 30.37 26.93 57.19
CA ASP A 38 29.17 27.40 57.93
C ASP A 38 28.34 28.64 57.51
N ALA A 39 27.00 28.48 57.53
CA ALA A 39 26.12 29.11 58.57
C ALA A 39 24.61 28.74 58.50
N ASP A 40 24.11 28.13 59.58
CA ASP A 40 22.79 28.22 60.27
C ASP A 40 21.45 28.56 59.57
N ILE A 41 20.38 27.85 59.99
CA ILE A 41 19.15 28.42 60.61
C ILE A 41 18.39 27.36 61.46
N TYR A 42 17.73 27.80 62.55
CA TYR A 42 17.00 27.00 63.58
C TYR A 42 15.48 27.33 63.58
N LEU A 43 14.52 26.58 64.16
CA LEU A 43 14.48 25.27 64.87
C LEU A 43 13.14 24.55 64.41
N ASP A 44 12.26 23.82 65.11
CA ASP A 44 12.00 23.37 66.51
C ASP A 44 11.05 22.13 66.38
N GLU A 45 11.46 20.88 66.63
CA GLU A 45 11.54 20.12 67.90
C GLU A 45 10.20 19.66 68.56
N SER A 46 10.21 18.42 69.08
CA SER A 46 9.28 17.78 70.04
C SER A 46 7.96 17.15 69.53
N THR A 47 7.32 16.17 70.20
CA THR A 47 7.77 14.94 70.92
C THR A 47 6.53 14.03 71.15
N ARG A 48 6.73 12.78 71.64
CA ARG A 48 5.75 11.90 72.34
C ARG A 48 4.60 11.29 71.51
N GLU A 49 3.97 10.17 71.88
CA GLU A 49 4.29 9.08 72.83
C GLU A 49 3.57 7.78 72.41
N ASN A 50 3.93 6.64 73.01
CA ASN A 50 3.24 5.34 72.85
C ASN A 50 3.12 4.67 74.22
N PRO A 51 1.93 4.15 74.61
CA PRO A 51 1.95 2.89 75.35
C PRO A 51 0.76 1.92 75.14
N LEU A 52 1.11 0.63 75.13
CA LEU A 52 0.41 -0.52 75.78
C LEU A 52 -1.08 -0.80 75.51
N TYR A 53 -1.36 -1.95 74.88
CA TYR A 53 -1.87 -3.20 75.49
C TYR A 53 -2.25 -4.16 74.33
N ALA A 54 -1.74 -5.38 74.14
CA ALA A 54 -1.35 -6.48 75.04
C ALA A 54 -2.52 -7.28 75.64
N LEU A 55 -3.05 -8.23 74.86
CA LEU A 55 -3.71 -9.43 75.37
C LEU A 55 -3.48 -10.60 74.41
N ASN A 56 -3.24 -11.78 74.96
CA ASN A 56 -2.79 -12.99 74.24
C ASN A 56 -3.48 -14.21 74.90
N GLY A 57 -3.81 -15.26 74.14
CA GLY A 57 -4.17 -16.53 74.77
C GLY A 57 -4.95 -17.56 73.95
N HIS A 58 -4.23 -18.61 73.55
CA HIS A 58 -4.64 -20.02 73.60
C HIS A 58 -5.80 -20.53 72.71
N SER A 59 -5.92 -21.83 72.38
CA SER A 59 -4.91 -22.87 72.09
C SER A 59 -5.60 -24.13 71.53
N SER A 60 -4.97 -24.76 70.53
CA SER A 60 -5.03 -26.21 70.22
C SER A 60 -6.34 -26.87 69.72
N SER A 61 -6.12 -27.86 68.85
CA SER A 61 -6.90 -29.08 68.64
C SER A 61 -8.17 -29.03 67.76
N ALA A 62 -8.47 -29.99 66.87
CA ALA A 62 -7.68 -30.94 66.04
C ALA A 62 -8.66 -31.75 65.12
N VAL A 63 -8.14 -32.72 64.36
CA VAL A 63 -8.83 -33.93 63.84
C VAL A 63 -9.59 -33.82 62.50
N MET A 64 -8.85 -34.18 61.43
CA MET A 64 -9.21 -35.10 60.33
C MET A 64 -10.06 -34.69 59.10
N ASN A 65 -9.45 -34.99 57.94
CA ASN A 65 -10.00 -35.60 56.71
C ASN A 65 -10.88 -34.78 55.74
N GLY A 66 -10.37 -34.60 54.51
CA GLY A 66 -11.15 -34.19 53.34
C GLY A 66 -10.28 -33.79 52.14
N THR A 67 -10.14 -34.69 51.17
CA THR A 67 -9.71 -34.46 49.77
C THR A 67 -10.43 -33.26 49.10
N SER A 68 -9.88 -32.56 48.09
CA SER A 68 -8.66 -32.75 47.27
C SER A 68 -8.37 -31.48 46.44
N GLU A 69 -7.14 -31.37 45.91
CA GLU A 69 -6.71 -30.43 44.83
C GLU A 69 -6.79 -28.92 45.14
N GLY A 70 -5.84 -28.08 44.68
CA GLY A 70 -4.64 -28.38 43.89
C GLY A 70 -3.91 -27.14 43.34
N THR A 71 -4.24 -25.93 43.81
CA THR A 71 -3.76 -24.66 43.24
C THR A 71 -2.27 -24.42 43.46
N THR A 72 -1.50 -24.50 42.37
CA THR A 72 -0.06 -24.21 42.36
C THR A 72 0.22 -22.83 41.78
N SER A 73 0.69 -21.90 42.61
CA SER A 73 1.21 -20.61 42.15
C SER A 73 2.65 -20.75 41.68
N GLN A 74 2.88 -20.58 40.37
CA GLN A 74 4.20 -20.24 39.82
C GLN A 74 4.26 -18.71 39.75
N LYS A 75 5.15 -18.05 40.49
CA LYS A 75 6.59 -17.88 40.19
C LYS A 75 6.83 -17.34 38.77
N LEU A 76 6.73 -16.02 38.64
CA LEU A 76 7.47 -15.27 37.63
C LEU A 76 8.91 -15.10 38.11
N GLY A 77 9.85 -15.66 37.36
CA GLY A 77 11.29 -15.67 37.63
C GLY A 77 12.01 -16.53 36.59
N ASP A 78 13.28 -16.26 36.34
CA ASP A 78 14.19 -16.98 35.45
C ASP A 78 13.79 -17.06 33.95
N ARG A 79 14.18 -16.02 33.17
CA ARG A 79 14.42 -16.18 31.72
C ARG A 79 15.66 -15.44 31.19
N TRP A 80 16.72 -15.31 31.99
CA TRP A 80 18.06 -14.91 31.53
C TRP A 80 19.12 -15.95 31.89
N SER A 81 19.15 -17.03 31.09
CA SER A 81 20.24 -18.01 31.00
C SER A 81 20.06 -18.75 29.67
N SER A 82 21.07 -19.01 28.84
CA SER A 82 22.47 -18.56 28.85
C SER A 82 23.08 -18.95 27.52
N ASN A 83 23.72 -18.02 26.79
CA ASN A 83 24.51 -18.38 25.61
C ASN A 83 25.74 -17.47 25.41
N SER A 84 26.51 -17.29 26.49
CA SER A 84 27.77 -16.55 26.45
C SER A 84 28.85 -17.35 25.72
N SER A 85 28.87 -17.23 24.39
CA SER A 85 30.13 -17.40 23.65
C SER A 85 31.15 -16.39 24.18
N LYS A 86 32.44 -16.71 24.07
CA LYS A 86 33.51 -15.88 24.65
C LYS A 86 33.47 -14.47 24.04
N PRO A 87 33.56 -13.40 24.84
CA PRO A 87 33.78 -12.08 24.28
C PRO A 87 35.13 -12.08 23.55
N ALA A 88 35.11 -11.77 22.26
CA ALA A 88 36.28 -11.19 21.64
C ALA A 88 36.60 -9.88 22.38
N ALA A 89 37.88 -9.56 22.56
CA ALA A 89 38.27 -8.33 23.21
C ALA A 89 38.02 -7.15 22.26
N MET A 90 36.80 -6.60 22.30
CA MET A 90 36.47 -5.36 21.61
C MET A 90 37.46 -4.27 22.02
N THR A 91 37.90 -3.48 21.06
CA THR A 91 38.89 -2.43 21.25
C THR A 91 38.32 -1.29 22.10
N LEU A 92 39.21 -0.51 22.72
CA LEU A 92 38.79 0.67 23.50
C LEU A 92 37.97 1.67 22.66
N LYS A 93 38.24 1.80 21.35
CA LYS A 93 37.44 2.62 20.44
C LYS A 93 36.01 2.10 20.24
N GLU A 94 35.83 0.79 20.18
CA GLU A 94 34.48 0.20 20.10
C GLU A 94 33.74 0.36 21.44
N GLN A 95 34.44 0.33 22.57
CA GLN A 95 33.86 0.64 23.88
C GLN A 95 33.46 2.11 23.98
N GLU A 96 34.31 3.03 23.51
CA GLU A 96 34.03 4.46 23.44
C GLU A 96 32.82 4.74 22.52
N LYS A 97 32.75 4.13 21.32
CA LYS A 97 31.62 4.28 20.40
C LYS A 97 30.30 3.79 21.02
N ILE A 98 30.27 2.60 21.63
CA ILE A 98 29.06 2.11 22.31
C ILE A 98 28.70 3.01 23.50
N ILE A 99 29.68 3.57 24.22
CA ILE A 99 29.43 4.55 25.28
C ILE A 99 28.86 5.87 24.73
N GLU A 100 29.22 6.30 23.53
CA GLU A 100 28.63 7.48 22.87
C GLU A 100 27.23 7.20 22.31
N GLU A 101 27.00 6.03 21.72
CA GLU A 101 25.67 5.56 21.29
C GLU A 101 24.72 5.46 22.49
N VAL A 102 25.14 4.80 23.58
CA VAL A 102 24.35 4.72 24.83
C VAL A 102 24.15 6.09 25.47
N LYS A 103 25.11 7.04 25.38
CA LYS A 103 24.89 8.44 25.83
C LYS A 103 23.84 9.15 24.97
N SER A 104 23.88 8.95 23.65
CA SER A 104 22.92 9.51 22.69
C SER A 104 21.51 8.98 22.97
N GLU A 105 21.36 7.66 23.12
CA GLU A 105 20.12 7.02 23.53
C GLU A 105 19.64 7.51 24.89
N ASN A 106 20.52 7.64 25.88
CA ASN A 106 20.16 8.12 27.22
C ASN A 106 19.71 9.59 27.20
N PHE A 107 20.25 10.41 26.31
CA PHE A 107 19.81 11.79 26.07
C PHE A 107 18.46 11.84 25.32
N GLY A 108 18.29 11.02 24.29
CA GLY A 108 17.02 10.86 23.57
C GLY A 108 15.89 10.34 24.47
N LEU A 109 16.18 9.38 25.34
CA LEU A 109 15.26 8.88 26.38
C LEU A 109 14.92 9.98 27.40
N LYS A 110 15.89 10.79 27.84
CA LYS A 110 15.61 11.94 28.73
C LYS A 110 14.72 12.98 28.07
N LEU A 111 14.92 13.30 26.79
CA LEU A 111 14.01 14.15 26.01
C LEU A 111 12.62 13.52 25.87
N ARG A 112 12.53 12.21 25.63
CA ARG A 112 11.26 11.49 25.49
C ARG A 112 10.50 11.41 26.83
N VAL A 113 11.21 11.22 27.94
CA VAL A 113 10.65 11.34 29.30
C VAL A 113 10.19 12.76 29.56
N PHE A 114 11.03 13.78 29.32
CA PHE A 114 10.66 15.19 29.51
C PHE A 114 9.40 15.58 28.71
N PHE A 115 9.28 15.16 27.44
CA PHE A 115 8.07 15.43 26.65
C PHE A 115 6.85 14.59 27.06
N LEU A 116 7.04 13.42 27.68
CA LEU A 116 5.94 12.65 28.28
C LEU A 116 5.49 13.27 29.61
N GLU A 117 6.42 13.76 30.44
CA GLU A 117 6.15 14.52 31.65
C GLU A 117 5.44 15.84 31.31
N GLU A 118 5.97 16.63 30.37
CA GLU A 118 5.34 17.87 29.89
C GLU A 118 3.96 17.61 29.26
N ARG A 119 3.75 16.45 28.62
CA ARG A 119 2.43 16.05 28.09
C ARG A 119 1.47 15.57 29.17
N LEU A 120 1.96 14.92 30.24
CA LEU A 120 1.17 14.56 31.42
C LEU A 120 0.80 15.79 32.26
N GLU A 121 1.68 16.80 32.32
CA GLU A 121 1.45 18.08 32.99
C GLU A 121 0.52 19.01 32.19
N LYS A 122 0.51 18.88 30.85
CA LYS A 122 -0.48 19.53 29.95
C LYS A 122 -1.85 18.84 29.91
N MET A 123 -1.97 17.58 30.38
CA MET A 123 -3.28 16.96 30.63
C MET A 123 -3.84 17.59 31.92
N SER A 124 -5.03 18.19 31.87
CA SER A 124 -5.59 18.88 33.05
C SER A 124 -5.57 17.96 34.28
N PRO A 125 -5.12 18.42 35.46
CA PRO A 125 -5.23 17.67 36.70
C PRO A 125 -6.65 17.19 36.99
N GLU A 126 -7.68 17.87 36.48
CA GLU A 126 -9.09 17.46 36.54
C GLU A 126 -9.36 16.14 35.81
N HIS A 127 -8.64 15.84 34.73
CA HIS A 127 -8.80 14.61 33.95
C HIS A 127 -8.13 13.41 34.63
N MET A 128 -6.92 13.60 35.19
CA MET A 128 -6.29 12.55 36.01
C MET A 128 -7.01 12.35 37.34
N ASN A 129 -7.46 13.42 38.00
CA ASN A 129 -8.32 13.30 39.18
C ASN A 129 -9.67 12.65 38.82
N GLY A 130 -10.26 12.96 37.66
CA GLY A 130 -11.48 12.32 37.16
C GLY A 130 -11.31 10.81 37.00
N MET A 131 -10.27 10.35 36.29
CA MET A 131 -9.99 8.92 36.12
C MET A 131 -9.61 8.24 37.45
N ALA A 132 -8.91 8.92 38.35
CA ALA A 132 -8.61 8.40 39.68
C ALA A 132 -9.87 8.28 40.55
N GLN A 133 -10.76 9.27 40.49
CA GLN A 133 -12.04 9.30 41.19
C GLN A 133 -13.01 8.25 40.64
N GLU A 134 -13.11 8.09 39.32
CA GLU A 134 -13.86 7.02 38.69
C GLU A 134 -13.34 5.63 39.10
N ASN A 135 -12.02 5.42 39.16
CA ASN A 135 -11.44 4.19 39.69
C ASN A 135 -11.76 3.97 41.18
N VAL A 136 -11.82 5.03 41.99
CA VAL A 136 -12.25 4.96 43.40
C VAL A 136 -13.74 4.62 43.49
N ASP A 137 -14.60 5.24 42.69
CA ASP A 137 -16.05 5.03 42.69
C ASP A 137 -16.44 3.66 42.13
N LEU A 138 -15.75 3.15 41.10
CA LEU A 138 -15.88 1.78 40.62
C LEU A 138 -15.44 0.78 41.70
N LYS A 139 -14.33 1.04 42.40
CA LYS A 139 -13.84 0.17 43.49
C LYS A 139 -14.72 0.23 44.73
N ALA A 140 -15.34 1.37 45.02
CA ALA A 140 -16.34 1.54 46.06
C ALA A 140 -17.65 0.82 45.71
N ASN A 141 -18.12 0.91 44.46
CA ASN A 141 -19.26 0.14 43.98
C ASN A 141 -18.99 -1.37 43.98
N LEU A 142 -17.78 -1.82 43.59
CA LEU A 142 -17.37 -3.22 43.70
C LEU A 142 -17.39 -3.69 45.16
N GLN A 143 -16.83 -2.93 46.10
CA GLN A 143 -16.92 -3.27 47.53
C GLN A 143 -18.36 -3.27 48.05
N ARG A 144 -19.19 -2.31 47.62
CA ARG A 144 -20.62 -2.26 47.98
C ARG A 144 -21.34 -3.51 47.49
N ILE A 145 -21.24 -3.85 46.20
CA ILE A 145 -21.85 -5.05 45.60
C ILE A 145 -21.33 -6.34 46.27
N LEU A 146 -20.03 -6.44 46.56
CA LEU A 146 -19.48 -7.57 47.31
C LEU A 146 -19.98 -7.66 48.76
N SER A 147 -20.25 -6.51 49.40
CA SER A 147 -20.84 -6.46 50.74
C SER A 147 -22.33 -6.84 50.72
N GLU A 148 -23.08 -6.40 49.71
CA GLU A 148 -24.48 -6.77 49.47
C GLU A 148 -24.59 -8.27 49.18
N LEU A 149 -23.74 -8.81 48.29
CA LEU A 149 -23.64 -10.26 48.04
C LEU A 149 -23.32 -11.06 49.31
N ARG A 150 -22.45 -10.54 50.18
CA ARG A 150 -22.14 -11.18 51.47
C ARG A 150 -23.35 -11.16 52.41
N GLN A 151 -24.04 -10.03 52.53
CA GLN A 151 -25.28 -9.88 53.32
C GLN A 151 -26.40 -10.80 52.79
N TYR A 152 -26.60 -10.89 51.46
CA TYR A 152 -27.58 -11.79 50.87
C TYR A 152 -27.23 -13.26 51.08
N LYS A 153 -25.95 -13.66 50.96
CA LYS A 153 -25.50 -15.03 51.31
C LYS A 153 -25.69 -15.33 52.80
N GLU A 154 -25.50 -14.34 53.68
CA GLU A 154 -25.80 -14.45 55.12
C GLU A 154 -27.30 -14.56 55.44
N LEU A 155 -28.15 -13.78 54.77
CA LEU A 155 -29.61 -13.87 54.89
C LEU A 155 -30.15 -15.20 54.36
N LEU A 156 -29.59 -15.69 53.24
CA LEU A 156 -30.01 -16.93 52.61
C LEU A 156 -29.54 -18.17 53.40
N THR A 157 -28.36 -18.11 54.05
CA THR A 157 -27.94 -19.15 55.01
C THR A 157 -28.75 -19.12 56.30
N ARG A 158 -29.10 -17.93 56.84
CA ARG A 158 -30.05 -17.82 57.97
C ARG A 158 -31.43 -18.37 57.60
N ALA A 159 -31.97 -18.04 56.43
CA ALA A 159 -33.26 -18.55 55.95
C ALA A 159 -33.26 -20.07 55.73
N ARG A 160 -32.16 -20.64 55.21
CA ARG A 160 -32.00 -22.10 55.13
C ARG A 160 -31.93 -22.75 56.51
N ALA A 161 -31.26 -22.10 57.49
CA ALA A 161 -31.19 -22.59 58.87
C ALA A 161 -32.55 -22.51 59.60
N THR A 162 -33.36 -21.46 59.40
CA THR A 162 -34.71 -21.39 59.98
C THR A 162 -35.66 -22.38 59.31
N ILE A 163 -35.60 -22.57 57.98
CA ILE A 163 -36.35 -23.64 57.30
C ILE A 163 -35.97 -25.02 57.85
N ALA A 164 -34.67 -25.32 58.02
CA ALA A 164 -34.21 -26.58 58.61
C ALA A 164 -34.67 -26.75 60.08
N SER A 165 -34.74 -25.66 60.86
CA SER A 165 -35.29 -25.68 62.23
C SER A 165 -36.79 -25.95 62.24
N LEU A 166 -37.55 -25.33 61.33
CA LEU A 166 -38.99 -25.57 61.17
C LEU A 166 -39.27 -26.99 60.65
N GLU A 167 -38.40 -27.55 59.81
CA GLU A 167 -38.47 -28.95 59.37
C GLU A 167 -38.12 -29.93 60.49
N ALA A 168 -37.18 -29.60 61.37
CA ALA A 168 -36.91 -30.36 62.58
C ALA A 168 -38.08 -30.32 63.58
N GLN A 169 -38.79 -29.19 63.69
CA GLN A 169 -40.02 -29.08 64.50
C GLN A 169 -41.20 -29.82 63.85
N ALA A 170 -41.35 -29.77 62.53
CA ALA A 170 -42.41 -30.46 61.80
C ALA A 170 -42.26 -32.00 61.81
N ASN A 171 -41.04 -32.52 61.98
CA ASN A 171 -40.78 -33.94 62.16
C ASN A 171 -40.97 -34.44 63.61
N CYS A 172 -41.51 -33.62 64.51
CA CYS A 172 -41.87 -34.06 65.85
C CYS A 172 -43.22 -34.80 65.83
N GLU A 173 -43.19 -36.11 65.59
CA GLU A 173 -44.39 -36.97 65.60
C GLU A 173 -45.10 -36.94 66.97
N LEU A 174 -46.41 -36.64 66.96
CA LEU A 174 -47.52 -37.19 67.79
C LEU A 174 -48.74 -36.27 67.60
N GLN A 175 -49.76 -36.69 66.82
CA GLN A 175 -50.93 -37.46 67.24
C GLN A 175 -51.98 -36.71 68.09
N HIS A 176 -53.13 -36.49 67.44
CA HIS A 176 -54.49 -36.49 68.01
C HIS A 176 -54.75 -35.64 69.27
N GLY A 177 -55.18 -34.38 69.06
CA GLY A 177 -55.68 -33.54 70.15
C GLY A 177 -55.42 -32.04 70.03
N MET A 178 -55.03 -31.55 68.85
CA MET A 178 -54.86 -30.10 68.63
C MET A 178 -56.19 -29.37 68.89
N THR A 179 -56.09 -28.21 69.54
CA THR A 179 -57.17 -27.22 69.58
C THR A 179 -57.18 -26.38 68.30
N GLU A 180 -58.30 -25.71 68.01
CA GLU A 180 -58.49 -24.98 66.74
C GLU A 180 -57.44 -23.87 66.54
N GLU A 181 -57.04 -23.20 67.63
CA GLU A 181 -55.93 -22.23 67.67
C GLU A 181 -54.58 -22.86 67.25
N GLN A 182 -54.30 -24.08 67.70
CA GLN A 182 -53.04 -24.79 67.38
C GLN A 182 -53.01 -25.33 65.95
N GLU A 183 -54.16 -25.68 65.37
CA GLU A 183 -54.25 -25.93 63.93
C GLU A 183 -54.03 -24.66 63.12
N GLU A 184 -54.53 -23.50 63.58
CA GLU A 184 -54.31 -22.22 62.92
C GLU A 184 -52.84 -21.79 62.99
N GLU A 185 -52.17 -21.94 64.13
CA GLU A 185 -50.71 -21.76 64.26
C GLU A 185 -49.93 -22.67 63.29
N PHE A 186 -50.28 -23.95 63.18
CA PHE A 186 -49.63 -24.87 62.23
C PHE A 186 -49.87 -24.48 60.75
N ARG A 187 -51.10 -24.05 60.40
CA ARG A 187 -51.41 -23.55 59.05
C ARG A 187 -50.63 -22.29 58.73
N ASN A 188 -50.49 -21.37 59.68
CA ASN A 188 -49.72 -20.14 59.53
C ASN A 188 -48.21 -20.43 59.37
N ALA A 189 -47.64 -21.36 60.16
CA ALA A 189 -46.25 -21.80 60.00
C ALA A 189 -45.99 -22.49 58.64
N ILE A 190 -46.97 -23.24 58.12
CA ILE A 190 -46.90 -23.82 56.76
C ILE A 190 -46.98 -22.72 55.68
N ALA A 191 -47.82 -21.69 55.86
CA ALA A 191 -47.91 -20.56 54.94
C ALA A 191 -46.60 -19.74 54.92
N GLU A 192 -46.03 -19.43 56.09
CA GLU A 192 -44.74 -18.73 56.20
C GLU A 192 -43.61 -19.55 55.56
N ARG A 193 -43.56 -20.87 55.78
CA ARG A 193 -42.61 -21.77 55.11
C ARG A 193 -42.76 -21.74 53.58
N LEU A 194 -43.99 -21.69 53.05
CA LEU A 194 -44.24 -21.59 51.61
C LEU A 194 -43.81 -20.23 51.04
N GLU A 195 -44.05 -19.12 51.76
CA GLU A 195 -43.57 -17.79 51.36
C GLU A 195 -42.04 -17.72 51.35
N LEU A 196 -41.38 -18.24 52.39
CA LEU A 196 -39.92 -18.33 52.47
C LEU A 196 -39.34 -19.17 51.32
N ILE A 197 -39.98 -20.29 50.96
CA ILE A 197 -39.58 -21.11 49.79
C ILE A 197 -39.72 -20.33 48.49
N ALA A 198 -40.80 -19.56 48.30
CA ALA A 198 -40.98 -18.71 47.12
C ALA A 198 -39.90 -17.61 47.05
N LYS A 199 -39.57 -16.99 48.18
CA LYS A 199 -38.54 -15.95 48.30
C LYS A 199 -37.13 -16.48 48.04
N VAL A 200 -36.82 -17.68 48.53
CA VAL A 200 -35.56 -18.39 48.21
C VAL A 200 -35.46 -18.71 46.72
N LYS A 201 -36.56 -19.12 46.06
CA LYS A 201 -36.56 -19.33 44.59
C LYS A 201 -36.27 -18.04 43.82
N GLN A 202 -36.93 -16.93 44.14
CA GLN A 202 -36.68 -15.63 43.53
C GLN A 202 -35.22 -15.16 43.71
N LEU A 203 -34.67 -15.31 44.93
CA LEU A 203 -33.26 -14.98 45.19
C LEU A 203 -32.29 -15.88 44.41
N THR A 204 -32.62 -17.17 44.24
CA THR A 204 -31.79 -18.11 43.46
C THR A 204 -31.78 -17.70 41.98
N GLN A 205 -32.96 -17.45 41.39
CA GLN A 205 -33.07 -16.97 40.01
C GLN A 205 -32.35 -15.63 39.78
N ARG A 206 -32.36 -14.72 40.76
CA ARG A 206 -31.61 -13.46 40.65
C ARG A 206 -30.09 -13.66 40.73
N ILE A 207 -29.60 -14.65 41.48
CA ILE A 207 -28.19 -15.04 41.50
C ILE A 207 -27.80 -15.65 40.15
N GLU A 208 -28.56 -16.63 39.65
CA GLU A 208 -28.33 -17.27 38.34
C GLU A 208 -28.24 -16.24 37.19
N ALA A 209 -29.13 -15.23 37.19
CA ALA A 209 -29.10 -14.15 36.20
C ALA A 209 -27.84 -13.26 36.31
N MET A 210 -27.35 -12.96 37.52
CA MET A 210 -26.12 -12.19 37.71
C MET A 210 -24.86 -13.01 37.41
N GLU A 211 -24.89 -14.33 37.60
CA GLU A 211 -23.81 -15.24 37.21
C GLU A 211 -23.75 -15.39 35.67
N GLN A 212 -24.89 -15.39 34.98
CA GLN A 212 -24.93 -15.30 33.51
C GLN A 212 -24.38 -13.95 32.99
N GLU A 213 -24.76 -12.84 33.62
CA GLU A 213 -24.25 -11.50 33.28
C GLU A 213 -22.72 -11.40 33.50
N ALA A 214 -22.20 -11.96 34.59
CA ALA A 214 -20.76 -12.04 34.86
C ALA A 214 -20.02 -12.90 33.83
N ASN A 215 -20.53 -14.09 33.49
CA ASN A 215 -19.92 -14.96 32.48
C ASN A 215 -19.91 -14.30 31.07
N ALA A 216 -20.92 -13.49 30.74
CA ALA A 216 -20.92 -12.70 29.51
C ALA A 216 -19.81 -11.64 29.53
N LYS A 217 -19.66 -10.89 30.65
CA LYS A 217 -18.59 -9.91 30.86
C LYS A 217 -17.19 -10.54 30.78
N ASP A 218 -16.99 -11.74 31.33
CA ASP A 218 -15.71 -12.45 31.24
C ASP A 218 -15.42 -12.93 29.81
N SER A 219 -16.44 -13.28 29.03
CA SER A 219 -16.31 -13.57 27.59
C SER A 219 -15.96 -12.32 26.77
N GLU A 220 -16.61 -11.17 27.03
CA GLU A 220 -16.26 -9.86 26.46
C GLU A 220 -14.79 -9.51 26.76
N LEU A 221 -14.36 -9.69 28.02
CA LEU A 221 -12.97 -9.46 28.44
C LEU A 221 -11.97 -10.43 27.78
N LEU A 222 -12.35 -11.67 27.51
CA LEU A 222 -11.51 -12.63 26.80
C LEU A 222 -11.35 -12.24 25.32
N GLN A 223 -12.43 -11.81 24.66
CA GLN A 223 -12.40 -11.32 23.28
C GLN A 223 -11.56 -10.04 23.16
N LEU A 224 -11.73 -9.09 24.08
CA LEU A 224 -10.90 -7.88 24.14
C LEU A 224 -9.41 -8.19 24.38
N ARG A 225 -9.09 -9.23 25.18
CA ARG A 225 -7.70 -9.69 25.37
C ARG A 225 -7.12 -10.37 24.12
N SER A 226 -7.90 -11.16 23.39
CA SER A 226 -7.49 -11.69 22.07
C SER A 226 -7.19 -10.52 21.14
N ARG A 227 -8.11 -9.55 21.06
CA ARG A 227 -7.98 -8.42 20.14
C ARG A 227 -6.81 -7.50 20.49
N LEU A 228 -6.48 -7.34 21.77
CA LEU A 228 -5.25 -6.65 22.19
C LEU A 228 -4.00 -7.42 21.73
N GLY A 229 -3.94 -8.75 21.93
CA GLY A 229 -2.82 -9.56 21.44
C GLY A 229 -2.68 -9.57 19.92
N GLU A 230 -3.78 -9.46 19.18
CA GLU A 230 -3.77 -9.26 17.71
C GLU A 230 -3.20 -7.88 17.33
N LEU A 231 -3.52 -6.82 18.08
CA LEU A 231 -2.95 -5.49 17.86
C LEU A 231 -1.49 -5.39 18.28
N ASP A 232 -1.09 -6.05 19.37
CA ASP A 232 0.30 -6.12 19.83
C ASP A 232 1.18 -6.84 18.79
N ALA A 233 0.70 -7.95 18.23
CA ALA A 233 1.40 -8.64 17.13
C ALA A 233 1.48 -7.79 15.85
N GLN A 234 0.42 -7.04 15.51
CA GLN A 234 0.46 -6.09 14.39
C GLN A 234 1.40 -4.91 14.65
N LEU A 235 1.58 -4.50 15.90
CA LEU A 235 2.60 -3.52 16.28
C LEU A 235 4.01 -4.09 16.06
N ASP A 236 4.30 -5.29 16.58
CA ASP A 236 5.58 -5.98 16.37
C ASP A 236 5.91 -6.12 14.88
N ASP A 237 4.96 -6.56 14.04
CA ASP A 237 5.10 -6.65 12.57
C ASP A 237 5.45 -5.27 11.95
N THR A 238 4.81 -4.19 12.41
CA THR A 238 5.10 -2.83 11.89
C THR A 238 6.41 -2.25 12.41
N GLU A 239 6.85 -2.61 13.62
CA GLU A 239 8.17 -2.22 14.14
C GLU A 239 9.30 -2.97 13.41
N GLU A 240 9.13 -4.25 13.07
CA GLU A 240 10.09 -4.99 12.24
C GLU A 240 10.15 -4.43 10.81
N LEU A 241 9.00 -4.17 10.18
CA LEU A 241 8.95 -3.53 8.86
C LEU A 241 9.61 -2.14 8.86
N LYS A 242 9.40 -1.36 9.93
CA LYS A 242 10.06 -0.07 10.12
C LYS A 242 11.57 -0.21 10.32
N ALA A 243 12.03 -1.20 11.07
CA ALA A 243 13.46 -1.49 11.23
C ALA A 243 14.12 -1.82 9.88
N ARG A 244 13.49 -2.67 9.05
CA ARG A 244 13.94 -2.98 7.68
C ARG A 244 14.04 -1.72 6.80
N TYR A 245 13.09 -0.78 6.90
CA TYR A 245 13.19 0.50 6.19
C TYR A 245 14.29 1.41 6.76
N GLU A 246 14.53 1.40 8.08
CA GLU A 246 15.63 2.15 8.70
C GLU A 246 17.01 1.56 8.36
N ASP A 247 17.11 0.25 8.15
CA ASP A 247 18.30 -0.42 7.59
C ASP A 247 18.53 0.03 6.13
N GLN A 248 17.51 -0.02 5.27
CA GLN A 248 17.60 0.44 3.88
C GLN A 248 17.96 1.93 3.77
N ILE A 249 17.42 2.78 4.66
CA ILE A 249 17.77 4.20 4.72
C ILE A 249 19.24 4.39 5.13
N ARG A 250 19.75 3.59 6.06
CA ARG A 250 21.18 3.61 6.45
C ARG A 250 22.08 3.14 5.30
N GLU A 251 21.73 2.05 4.62
CA GLU A 251 22.50 1.56 3.46
C GLU A 251 22.54 2.58 2.31
N LEU A 252 21.41 3.25 2.01
CA LEU A 252 21.37 4.35 1.04
C LEU A 252 22.16 5.60 1.50
N GLN A 253 22.25 5.85 2.81
CA GLN A 253 23.08 6.93 3.37
C GLN A 253 24.57 6.60 3.30
N ASP A 254 24.97 5.36 3.57
CA ASP A 254 26.35 4.89 3.45
C ASP A 254 26.81 4.89 1.98
N GLN A 255 25.95 4.45 1.05
CA GLN A 255 26.20 4.59 -0.39
C GLN A 255 26.34 6.07 -0.80
N LEU A 256 25.47 6.96 -0.31
CA LEU A 256 25.58 8.41 -0.59
C LEU A 256 26.89 9.00 -0.02
N MET A 257 27.30 8.57 1.16
CA MET A 257 28.58 8.94 1.78
C MET A 257 29.78 8.44 0.98
N GLU A 258 29.73 7.21 0.44
CA GLU A 258 30.78 6.68 -0.43
C GLU A 258 30.85 7.42 -1.77
N TYR A 259 29.70 7.73 -2.39
CA TYR A 259 29.65 8.60 -3.57
C TYR A 259 30.24 9.99 -3.28
N GLN A 260 29.86 10.63 -2.17
CA GLN A 260 30.41 11.94 -1.78
C GLN A 260 31.91 11.88 -1.44
N GLN A 261 32.41 10.79 -0.87
CA GLN A 261 33.86 10.59 -0.66
C GLN A 261 34.61 10.35 -1.98
N ASN A 262 34.03 9.61 -2.92
CA ASN A 262 34.64 9.40 -4.24
C ASN A 262 34.58 10.66 -5.12
N GLU A 263 33.52 11.46 -5.03
CA GLU A 263 33.47 12.81 -5.60
C GLU A 263 34.50 13.74 -4.95
N SER A 264 34.63 13.71 -3.61
CA SER A 264 35.66 14.48 -2.90
C SER A 264 37.08 14.08 -3.33
N ARG A 265 37.36 12.77 -3.50
CA ARG A 265 38.65 12.26 -4.03
C ARG A 265 38.93 12.73 -5.47
N LEU A 266 37.90 12.87 -6.31
CA LEU A 266 38.04 13.48 -7.64
C LEU A 266 38.42 14.97 -7.53
N TYR A 267 37.88 15.69 -6.54
CA TYR A 267 38.25 17.09 -6.26
C TYR A 267 39.56 17.26 -5.46
N GLU A 268 40.14 16.22 -4.86
CA GLU A 268 41.49 16.24 -4.23
C GLU A 268 42.62 15.98 -5.24
N ARG A 269 42.31 15.50 -6.44
CA ARG A 269 43.26 15.24 -7.53
C ARG A 269 44.00 16.46 -8.14
N PRO A 270 43.60 17.76 -7.97
CA PRO A 270 44.31 18.89 -8.58
C PRO A 270 45.80 19.01 -8.30
N ARG A 271 46.34 18.37 -7.24
CA ARG A 271 47.79 18.39 -6.95
C ARG A 271 48.63 17.57 -7.93
N GLU A 272 48.08 16.49 -8.48
CA GLU A 272 48.72 15.77 -9.59
C GLU A 272 48.55 16.58 -10.88
N ASP A 273 47.35 17.12 -11.10
CA ASP A 273 46.95 17.80 -12.33
C ASP A 273 47.67 19.14 -12.55
N GLU A 274 47.99 19.90 -11.49
CA GLU A 274 48.90 21.06 -11.59
C GLU A 274 50.35 20.65 -11.83
N GLY A 275 50.81 19.52 -11.27
CA GLY A 275 52.14 18.97 -11.54
C GLY A 275 52.30 18.59 -13.02
N TRP A 276 51.32 17.87 -13.57
CA TRP A 276 51.27 17.55 -15.00
C TRP A 276 51.14 18.80 -15.88
N LYS A 277 50.41 19.85 -15.45
CA LYS A 277 50.35 21.13 -16.19
C LYS A 277 51.68 21.86 -16.20
N VAL A 278 52.43 21.86 -15.09
CA VAL A 278 53.79 22.41 -15.05
C VAL A 278 54.72 21.62 -15.97
N GLN A 279 54.75 20.29 -15.87
CA GLN A 279 55.59 19.47 -16.75
C GLN A 279 55.20 19.57 -18.24
N CYS A 280 53.91 19.61 -18.57
CA CYS A 280 53.46 19.86 -19.94
C CYS A 280 53.91 21.23 -20.42
N HIS A 281 53.86 22.28 -19.59
CA HIS A 281 54.28 23.62 -20.01
C HIS A 281 55.80 23.78 -20.08
N GLU A 282 56.57 23.06 -19.24
CA GLU A 282 58.03 22.94 -19.36
C GLU A 282 58.40 22.20 -20.65
N LEU A 283 57.76 21.06 -20.95
CA LEU A 283 57.93 20.31 -22.20
C LEU A 283 57.47 21.11 -23.44
N GLU A 284 56.43 21.94 -23.34
CA GLU A 284 56.03 22.89 -24.40
C GLU A 284 57.12 23.95 -24.63
N GLN A 285 57.77 24.46 -23.58
CA GLN A 285 58.87 25.42 -23.69
C GLN A 285 60.16 24.77 -24.23
N GLU A 286 60.50 23.57 -23.79
CA GLU A 286 61.62 22.78 -24.34
C GLU A 286 61.37 22.38 -25.79
N LEU A 287 60.14 22.02 -26.16
CA LEU A 287 59.74 21.74 -27.54
C LEU A 287 59.77 23.02 -28.39
N ALA A 288 59.34 24.16 -27.86
CA ALA A 288 59.42 25.45 -28.56
C ALA A 288 60.88 25.89 -28.78
N ALA A 289 61.73 25.75 -27.77
CA ALA A 289 63.17 25.99 -27.89
C ALA A 289 63.81 25.04 -28.91
N SER A 290 63.52 23.74 -28.83
CA SER A 290 63.99 22.73 -29.79
C SER A 290 63.49 23.00 -31.22
N GLN A 291 62.27 23.52 -31.38
CA GLN A 291 61.73 23.94 -32.68
C GLN A 291 62.38 25.22 -33.18
N GLU A 292 62.72 26.17 -32.31
CA GLU A 292 63.46 27.38 -32.69
C GLU A 292 64.90 27.03 -33.07
N GLU A 293 65.59 26.18 -32.31
CA GLU A 293 66.91 25.62 -32.65
C GLU A 293 66.87 24.82 -33.96
N LEU A 294 65.86 23.96 -34.17
CA LEU A 294 65.64 23.29 -35.45
C LEU A 294 65.33 24.27 -36.58
N SER A 295 64.69 25.41 -36.32
CA SER A 295 64.46 26.46 -37.31
C SER A 295 65.75 27.22 -37.66
N GLN A 296 66.62 27.46 -36.67
CA GLN A 296 67.93 28.06 -36.85
C GLN A 296 68.86 27.10 -37.60
N ALA A 297 68.96 25.84 -37.16
CA ALA A 297 69.70 24.78 -37.85
C ALA A 297 69.17 24.53 -39.28
N ARG A 298 67.85 24.63 -39.53
CA ARG A 298 67.29 24.62 -40.89
C ARG A 298 67.59 25.89 -41.67
N SER A 299 67.68 27.06 -41.04
CA SER A 299 68.08 28.31 -41.69
C SER A 299 69.55 28.26 -42.10
N GLU A 300 70.42 27.78 -41.21
CA GLU A 300 71.84 27.53 -41.44
C GLU A 300 72.05 26.43 -42.48
N MET A 301 71.33 25.30 -42.41
CA MET A 301 71.34 24.27 -43.44
C MET A 301 70.86 24.83 -44.79
N ASN A 302 69.89 25.75 -44.82
CA ASN A 302 69.44 26.41 -46.05
C ASN A 302 70.41 27.52 -46.52
N ALA A 303 71.23 28.09 -45.65
CA ALA A 303 72.32 28.99 -46.01
C ALA A 303 73.51 28.21 -46.55
N MET A 304 73.88 27.12 -45.88
CA MET A 304 74.90 26.15 -46.27
C MET A 304 74.51 25.42 -47.56
N ASN A 305 73.24 25.07 -47.76
CA ASN A 305 72.75 24.52 -49.03
C ASN A 305 72.81 25.58 -50.13
N ARG A 306 72.50 26.87 -49.87
CA ARG A 306 72.69 27.94 -50.86
C ARG A 306 74.17 28.21 -51.16
N TYR A 307 75.06 28.09 -50.17
CA TYR A 307 76.51 28.16 -50.36
C TYR A 307 77.02 26.94 -51.13
N MET A 308 76.55 25.74 -50.83
CA MET A 308 76.84 24.51 -51.57
C MET A 308 76.26 24.55 -52.99
N GLU A 309 75.11 25.18 -53.24
CA GLU A 309 74.58 25.38 -54.59
C GLU A 309 75.38 26.43 -55.36
N GLN A 310 75.85 27.49 -54.70
CA GLN A 310 76.82 28.44 -55.28
C GLN A 310 78.16 27.76 -55.59
N GLN A 311 78.66 26.89 -54.69
CA GLN A 311 79.84 26.06 -54.93
C GLN A 311 79.61 24.99 -56.00
N LYS A 312 78.40 24.44 -56.15
CA LYS A 312 78.00 23.58 -57.28
C LYS A 312 77.91 24.36 -58.58
N ASP A 313 77.46 25.60 -58.57
CA ASP A 313 77.41 26.49 -59.75
C ASP A 313 78.81 26.94 -60.17
N GLU A 314 79.71 27.19 -59.22
CA GLU A 314 81.13 27.44 -59.45
C GLU A 314 81.83 26.16 -59.92
N LEU A 315 81.53 25.00 -59.33
CA LEU A 315 81.91 23.68 -59.86
C LEU A 315 81.28 23.37 -61.21
N ALA A 316 80.11 23.91 -61.56
CA ALA A 316 79.46 23.70 -62.84
C ALA A 316 80.09 24.57 -63.93
N LYS A 317 80.48 25.81 -63.59
CA LYS A 317 81.32 26.66 -64.45
C LYS A 317 82.71 26.04 -64.62
N ALA A 318 83.36 25.62 -63.52
CA ALA A 318 84.64 24.93 -63.56
C ALA A 318 84.54 23.58 -64.29
N ARG A 319 83.43 22.83 -64.17
CA ARG A 319 83.16 21.62 -64.96
C ARG A 319 82.84 21.94 -66.42
N MET A 320 82.24 23.08 -66.75
CA MET A 320 82.05 23.52 -68.14
C MET A 320 83.38 23.92 -68.79
N ASP A 321 84.26 24.61 -68.07
CA ASP A 321 85.59 24.98 -68.57
C ASP A 321 86.54 23.77 -68.59
N ALA A 322 86.47 22.90 -67.57
CA ALA A 322 87.10 21.60 -67.59
C ALA A 322 86.50 20.66 -68.64
N ALA A 323 85.24 20.82 -69.06
CA ALA A 323 84.64 20.07 -70.18
C ALA A 323 85.00 20.67 -71.56
N LYS A 324 85.35 21.95 -71.64
CA LYS A 324 86.02 22.52 -72.82
C LYS A 324 87.43 21.97 -72.96
N LEU A 325 88.17 21.81 -71.84
CA LEU A 325 89.45 21.08 -71.81
C LEU A 325 89.27 19.57 -72.04
N ALA A 326 88.24 18.94 -71.47
CA ALA A 326 88.00 17.50 -71.63
C ALA A 326 87.66 17.20 -73.09
N ARG A 327 86.83 18.00 -73.77
CA ARG A 327 86.61 17.87 -75.22
C ARG A 327 87.85 18.12 -76.09
N GLN A 328 88.93 18.66 -75.51
CA GLN A 328 90.26 18.76 -76.16
C GLN A 328 91.17 17.55 -75.82
N LEU A 329 90.79 16.69 -74.87
CA LEU A 329 91.56 15.52 -74.38
C LEU A 329 90.85 14.17 -74.59
N GLU A 330 89.51 14.16 -74.70
CA GLU A 330 88.66 13.01 -75.05
C GLU A 330 88.89 12.54 -76.50
N GLY A 331 89.62 13.32 -77.31
CA GLY A 331 90.15 12.86 -78.59
C GLY A 331 91.29 11.83 -78.48
N GLU A 332 91.88 11.63 -77.30
CA GLU A 332 93.07 10.77 -77.12
C GLU A 332 92.90 9.62 -76.12
N ARG A 333 91.75 9.47 -75.43
CA ARG A 333 91.66 8.54 -74.27
C ARG A 333 90.50 7.55 -74.24
N ASP A 334 90.36 6.85 -75.35
CA ASP A 334 89.79 5.52 -75.41
C ASP A 334 90.43 4.55 -74.37
N ARG A 335 89.67 3.57 -73.86
CA ARG A 335 90.07 2.41 -73.00
C ARG A 335 90.27 2.63 -71.47
N ARG A 336 89.21 2.38 -70.67
CA ARG A 336 88.96 1.12 -69.91
C ARG A 336 87.74 1.25 -68.94
N PRO A 337 87.06 0.16 -68.55
CA PRO A 337 85.83 0.21 -67.75
C PRO A 337 85.92 -0.33 -66.30
N TYR A 338 85.11 0.25 -65.42
CA TYR A 338 84.48 -0.23 -64.15
C TYR A 338 83.17 0.60 -64.03
N SER A 339 81.97 0.20 -63.59
CA SER A 339 81.42 -0.88 -62.73
C SER A 339 81.49 -0.64 -61.22
N GLN A 340 80.40 -1.00 -60.52
CA GLN A 340 80.22 -1.25 -59.06
C GLN A 340 79.33 -0.29 -58.22
N ASP A 341 78.71 0.76 -58.77
CA ASP A 341 77.94 1.75 -57.95
C ASP A 341 76.38 1.64 -58.01
N ASP A 342 75.79 0.78 -58.85
CA ASP A 342 74.34 0.79 -59.12
C ASP A 342 73.46 -0.09 -58.18
N VAL A 343 74.06 -0.89 -57.28
CA VAL A 343 73.31 -1.90 -56.49
C VAL A 343 72.72 -1.30 -55.21
N ASP A 344 73.53 -0.60 -54.43
CA ASP A 344 73.19 -0.10 -53.08
C ASP A 344 71.99 0.85 -53.07
N LEU A 345 71.72 1.55 -54.20
CA LEU A 345 70.59 2.47 -54.36
C LEU A 345 69.24 1.77 -54.54
N GLU A 346 69.22 0.52 -55.00
CA GLU A 346 67.99 -0.23 -55.27
C GLU A 346 67.51 -0.99 -54.02
N GLU A 347 68.44 -1.47 -53.19
CA GLU A 347 68.11 -2.07 -51.88
C GLU A 347 67.55 -1.02 -50.91
N LEU A 348 68.13 0.19 -50.91
CA LEU A 348 67.66 1.31 -50.09
C LEU A 348 66.24 1.77 -50.46
N ARG A 349 65.84 1.65 -51.73
CA ARG A 349 64.45 1.91 -52.18
C ARG A 349 63.47 0.89 -51.63
N LYS A 350 63.79 -0.40 -51.72
CA LYS A 350 62.90 -1.49 -51.29
C LYS A 350 62.62 -1.43 -49.79
N LEU A 351 63.63 -1.11 -48.98
CA LEU A 351 63.45 -0.86 -47.54
C LEU A 351 62.53 0.34 -47.26
N TYR A 352 62.60 1.40 -48.06
CA TYR A 352 61.74 2.57 -47.91
C TYR A 352 60.28 2.27 -48.27
N GLU A 353 60.02 1.55 -49.37
CA GLU A 353 58.67 1.11 -49.76
C GLU A 353 58.07 0.13 -48.75
N GLN A 354 58.87 -0.77 -48.17
CA GLN A 354 58.44 -1.67 -47.09
C GLN A 354 58.05 -0.92 -45.81
N LEU A 355 58.84 0.09 -45.41
CA LEU A 355 58.54 0.92 -44.25
C LEU A 355 57.27 1.75 -44.48
N GLU A 356 57.11 2.35 -45.66
CA GLU A 356 55.93 3.15 -46.01
C GLU A 356 54.65 2.28 -46.08
N ALA A 357 54.75 1.05 -46.60
CA ALA A 357 53.65 0.07 -46.57
C ALA A 357 53.24 -0.30 -45.13
N HIS A 358 54.19 -0.62 -44.26
CA HIS A 358 53.89 -1.00 -42.87
C HIS A 358 53.30 0.18 -42.06
N CYS A 359 53.73 1.41 -42.33
CA CYS A 359 53.07 2.61 -41.78
C CYS A 359 51.61 2.75 -42.23
N HIS A 360 51.29 2.45 -43.49
CA HIS A 360 49.90 2.46 -43.98
C HIS A 360 49.05 1.37 -43.31
N GLU A 361 49.61 0.18 -43.10
CA GLU A 361 48.96 -0.95 -42.44
C GLU A 361 48.64 -0.66 -40.96
N LEU A 362 49.58 -0.09 -40.21
CA LEU A 362 49.35 0.38 -38.83
C LEU A 362 48.30 1.50 -38.74
N VAL A 363 48.23 2.39 -39.74
CA VAL A 363 47.20 3.44 -39.82
C VAL A 363 45.83 2.86 -40.22
N ALA A 364 45.78 1.78 -41.00
CA ALA A 364 44.54 1.07 -41.29
C ALA A 364 43.99 0.37 -40.04
N LEU A 365 44.83 -0.40 -39.32
CA LEU A 365 44.46 -1.07 -38.08
C LEU A 365 43.91 -0.08 -37.03
N ARG A 366 44.61 1.03 -36.79
CA ARG A 366 44.14 2.08 -35.86
C ARG A 366 42.81 2.72 -36.26
N LYS A 367 42.48 2.75 -37.57
CA LYS A 367 41.17 3.23 -38.05
C LYS A 367 40.08 2.19 -37.84
N GLU A 368 40.36 0.91 -38.06
CA GLU A 368 39.40 -0.15 -37.74
C GLU A 368 39.12 -0.23 -36.23
N ASP A 369 40.16 -0.13 -35.40
CA ASP A 369 40.00 -0.11 -33.95
C ASP A 369 39.15 1.09 -33.50
N ALA A 370 39.43 2.29 -34.03
CA ALA A 370 38.61 3.48 -33.79
C ALA A 370 37.14 3.27 -34.20
N ILE A 371 36.88 2.74 -35.41
CA ILE A 371 35.52 2.44 -35.88
C ILE A 371 34.82 1.42 -34.96
N ARG A 372 35.53 0.39 -34.47
CA ARG A 372 34.97 -0.58 -33.52
C ARG A 372 34.64 0.06 -32.17
N HIS A 373 35.46 0.99 -31.69
CA HIS A 373 35.18 1.76 -30.47
C HIS A 373 34.01 2.74 -30.65
N ASP A 374 33.94 3.46 -31.77
CA ASP A 374 32.82 4.36 -32.09
C ASP A 374 31.49 3.58 -32.18
N GLN A 375 31.50 2.39 -32.79
CA GLN A 375 30.33 1.50 -32.87
C GLN A 375 29.91 0.97 -31.49
N GLN A 376 30.85 0.60 -30.62
CA GLN A 376 30.54 0.22 -29.24
C GLN A 376 29.93 1.39 -28.45
N LEU A 377 30.33 2.63 -28.73
CA LEU A 377 29.72 3.82 -28.14
C LEU A 377 28.32 4.09 -28.69
N GLU A 378 28.07 3.92 -30.00
CA GLU A 378 26.71 4.00 -30.57
C GLU A 378 25.77 2.93 -29.99
N ASP A 379 26.22 1.67 -29.86
CA ASP A 379 25.43 0.58 -29.25
C ASP A 379 25.08 0.89 -27.78
N ILE A 380 26.05 1.37 -26.98
CA ILE A 380 25.83 1.74 -25.57
C ILE A 380 24.90 2.97 -25.45
N VAL A 381 25.03 3.96 -26.33
CA VAL A 381 24.12 5.12 -26.36
C VAL A 381 22.69 4.69 -26.72
N ALA A 382 22.52 3.75 -27.66
CA ALA A 382 21.21 3.20 -27.99
C ALA A 382 20.57 2.43 -26.81
N GLU A 383 21.34 1.58 -26.10
CA GLU A 383 20.84 0.90 -24.90
C GLU A 383 20.48 1.88 -23.76
N LEU A 384 21.19 3.01 -23.64
CA LEU A 384 20.88 4.07 -22.69
C LEU A 384 19.63 4.86 -23.09
N ASP A 385 19.47 5.23 -24.36
CA ASP A 385 18.27 5.91 -24.87
C ASP A 385 17.02 5.04 -24.66
N ASP A 386 17.07 3.75 -25.02
CA ASP A 386 15.99 2.79 -24.74
C ASP A 386 15.70 2.71 -23.24
N ARG A 387 16.72 2.67 -22.37
CA ARG A 387 16.52 2.69 -20.91
C ARG A 387 15.89 3.97 -20.41
N THR A 388 16.23 5.14 -20.95
CA THR A 388 15.56 6.39 -20.56
C THR A 388 14.11 6.43 -21.03
N ALA A 389 13.77 5.79 -22.15
CA ALA A 389 12.39 5.61 -22.59
C ALA A 389 11.59 4.67 -21.66
N GLU A 390 12.16 3.53 -21.25
CA GLU A 390 11.58 2.64 -20.22
C GLU A 390 11.35 3.41 -18.90
N LEU A 391 12.33 4.21 -18.46
CA LEU A 391 12.26 5.02 -17.24
C LEU A 391 11.20 6.14 -17.34
N ALA A 392 11.06 6.77 -18.50
CA ALA A 392 10.04 7.79 -18.73
C ALA A 392 8.62 7.20 -18.73
N GLN A 393 8.42 6.05 -19.37
CA GLN A 393 7.13 5.35 -19.40
C GLN A 393 6.73 4.88 -17.99
N THR A 394 7.64 4.22 -17.27
CA THR A 394 7.36 3.75 -15.91
C THR A 394 7.10 4.91 -14.93
N GLN A 395 7.76 6.06 -15.08
CA GLN A 395 7.42 7.27 -14.32
C GLN A 395 6.00 7.77 -14.58
N GLU A 396 5.53 7.74 -15.84
CA GLU A 396 4.19 8.19 -16.20
C GLU A 396 3.11 7.21 -15.71
N ASP A 397 3.34 5.90 -15.79
CA ASP A 397 2.46 4.90 -15.19
C ASP A 397 2.38 5.06 -13.67
N LEU A 398 3.48 5.42 -13.01
CA LEU A 398 3.53 5.74 -11.58
C LEU A 398 2.79 7.06 -11.25
N ARG A 399 2.81 8.07 -12.14
CA ARG A 399 1.92 9.25 -12.01
C ARG A 399 0.45 8.86 -12.14
N ASN A 400 0.09 8.04 -13.11
CA ASN A 400 -1.28 7.58 -13.33
C ASN A 400 -1.79 6.75 -12.14
N ALA A 401 -0.95 5.86 -11.58
CA ALA A 401 -1.25 5.12 -10.36
C ALA A 401 -1.48 6.06 -9.16
N ARG A 402 -0.62 7.07 -8.96
CA ARG A 402 -0.78 8.10 -7.91
C ARG A 402 -2.06 8.92 -8.08
N HIS A 403 -2.43 9.29 -9.30
CA HIS A 403 -3.69 9.99 -9.57
C HIS A 403 -4.92 9.10 -9.30
N MET A 404 -4.87 7.82 -9.64
CA MET A 404 -5.92 6.86 -9.29
C MET A 404 -6.04 6.65 -7.78
N LEU A 405 -4.93 6.56 -7.06
CA LEU A 405 -4.90 6.38 -5.61
C LEU A 405 -5.49 7.62 -4.91
N HIS A 406 -5.02 8.82 -5.26
CA HIS A 406 -5.57 10.09 -4.75
C HIS A 406 -7.05 10.34 -5.11
N SER A 407 -7.56 9.70 -6.16
CA SER A 407 -8.99 9.68 -6.50
C SER A 407 -9.78 8.75 -5.56
N LYS A 408 -9.22 7.56 -5.27
CA LYS A 408 -9.79 6.63 -4.28
C LYS A 408 -9.76 7.19 -2.87
N ASP A 409 -8.69 7.86 -2.44
CA ASP A 409 -8.59 8.50 -1.12
C ASP A 409 -9.73 9.52 -0.91
N LYS A 410 -10.05 10.30 -1.94
CA LYS A 410 -11.19 11.24 -1.92
C LYS A 410 -12.54 10.53 -1.85
N ALA A 411 -12.70 9.39 -2.52
CA ALA A 411 -13.90 8.57 -2.41
C ALA A 411 -14.03 7.95 -1.01
N ILE A 412 -12.93 7.49 -0.42
CA ILE A 412 -12.86 6.96 0.96
C ILE A 412 -13.26 8.05 1.95
N ALA A 413 -12.65 9.24 1.90
CA ALA A 413 -12.99 10.35 2.80
C ALA A 413 -14.48 10.79 2.71
N VAL A 414 -15.09 10.69 1.53
CA VAL A 414 -16.54 10.93 1.35
C VAL A 414 -17.39 9.82 1.96
N LEU A 415 -16.95 8.55 1.86
CA LEU A 415 -17.62 7.41 2.48
C LEU A 415 -17.48 7.42 4.02
N GLU A 416 -16.32 7.81 4.54
CA GLU A 416 -16.07 7.97 5.99
C GLU A 416 -17.00 9.02 6.61
N GLU A 417 -17.13 10.19 5.97
CA GLU A 417 -18.05 11.23 6.43
C GLU A 417 -19.53 10.81 6.28
N GLN A 418 -19.88 10.00 5.28
CA GLN A 418 -21.22 9.38 5.19
C GLN A 418 -21.47 8.35 6.30
N ILE A 419 -20.50 7.49 6.61
CA ILE A 419 -20.58 6.51 7.71
C ILE A 419 -20.74 7.25 9.06
N LYS A 420 -20.00 8.34 9.25
CA LYS A 420 -20.08 9.19 10.45
C LYS A 420 -21.44 9.89 10.59
N GLN A 421 -22.00 10.41 9.49
CA GLN A 421 -23.35 10.99 9.49
C GLN A 421 -24.43 9.93 9.75
N LEU A 422 -24.27 8.73 9.20
CA LEU A 422 -25.15 7.59 9.50
C LEU A 422 -25.05 7.19 10.98
N GLY A 423 -23.83 7.09 11.53
CA GLY A 423 -23.60 6.79 12.96
C GLY A 423 -24.26 7.80 13.90
N LEU A 424 -24.14 9.10 13.62
CA LEU A 424 -24.87 10.14 14.37
C LEU A 424 -26.39 9.94 14.28
N SER A 425 -26.93 9.68 13.09
CA SER A 425 -28.37 9.43 12.94
C SER A 425 -28.85 8.14 13.63
N LEU A 426 -27.97 7.16 13.78
CA LEU A 426 -28.25 5.91 14.50
C LEU A 426 -28.26 6.19 16.01
N GLN A 427 -27.31 6.98 16.52
CA GLN A 427 -27.26 7.42 17.91
C GLN A 427 -28.47 8.31 18.29
N ASP A 428 -28.94 9.18 17.39
CA ASP A 428 -30.19 9.93 17.56
C ASP A 428 -31.42 8.99 17.66
N ILE A 429 -31.47 7.96 16.82
CA ILE A 429 -32.55 6.95 16.83
C ILE A 429 -32.50 6.09 18.09
N GLU A 430 -31.31 5.70 18.56
CA GLU A 430 -31.10 4.97 19.82
C GLU A 430 -31.51 5.82 21.02
N ALA A 431 -31.14 7.10 21.07
CA ALA A 431 -31.57 8.02 22.12
C ALA A 431 -33.10 8.22 22.15
N ILE A 432 -33.74 8.32 20.99
CA ILE A 432 -35.21 8.35 20.88
C ILE A 432 -35.81 7.02 21.36
N HIS A 433 -35.23 5.89 20.97
CA HIS A 433 -35.70 4.56 21.38
C HIS A 433 -35.58 4.34 22.89
N ASP A 434 -34.46 4.75 23.51
CA ASP A 434 -34.27 4.70 24.96
C ASP A 434 -35.25 5.64 25.69
N GLU A 435 -35.55 6.82 25.14
CA GLU A 435 -36.56 7.71 25.73
C GLU A 435 -37.98 7.12 25.62
N GLU A 436 -38.33 6.48 24.49
CA GLU A 436 -39.60 5.77 24.30
C GLU A 436 -39.70 4.52 25.19
N MET A 437 -38.61 3.74 25.32
CA MET A 437 -38.54 2.58 26.19
C MET A 437 -38.58 2.98 27.67
N ALA A 438 -37.97 4.10 28.06
CA ALA A 438 -38.11 4.68 29.39
C ALA A 438 -39.56 5.13 29.66
N LYS A 439 -40.22 5.80 28.69
CA LYS A 439 -41.64 6.18 28.77
C LYS A 439 -42.54 4.95 28.89
N MET A 440 -42.34 3.92 28.07
CA MET A 440 -43.12 2.67 28.11
C MET A 440 -42.89 1.91 29.42
N LYS A 441 -41.65 1.86 29.93
CA LYS A 441 -41.29 1.24 31.22
C LYS A 441 -41.91 1.99 32.40
N ALA A 442 -41.92 3.32 32.38
CA ALA A 442 -42.61 4.14 33.38
C ALA A 442 -44.14 3.98 33.31
N GLN A 443 -44.71 3.93 32.10
CA GLN A 443 -46.13 3.63 31.89
C GLN A 443 -46.50 2.24 32.44
N LEU A 444 -45.73 1.19 32.12
CA LEU A 444 -45.91 -0.16 32.67
C LEU A 444 -45.81 -0.19 34.20
N GLN A 445 -44.81 0.49 34.79
CA GLN A 445 -44.68 0.56 36.26
C GLN A 445 -45.85 1.29 36.92
N SER A 446 -46.34 2.38 36.33
CA SER A 446 -47.53 3.10 36.83
C SER A 446 -48.82 2.31 36.63
N GLY A 447 -48.96 1.59 35.50
CA GLY A 447 -50.11 0.77 35.17
C GLY A 447 -50.24 -0.46 36.07
N PHE A 448 -49.12 -1.15 36.35
CA PHE A 448 -49.11 -2.24 37.34
C PHE A 448 -49.50 -1.74 38.75
N ALA A 449 -49.05 -0.56 39.16
CA ALA A 449 -49.43 0.03 40.44
C ALA A 449 -50.92 0.42 40.52
N ALA A 450 -51.56 0.73 39.38
CA ALA A 450 -52.99 1.03 39.30
C ALA A 450 -53.87 -0.23 39.22
N SER A 451 -53.55 -1.17 38.34
CA SER A 451 -54.36 -2.38 38.09
C SER A 451 -54.43 -3.34 39.28
N LEU A 452 -53.45 -3.32 40.19
CA LEU A 452 -53.43 -4.14 41.42
C LEU A 452 -54.48 -3.75 42.47
N ARG A 453 -55.49 -2.93 42.13
CA ARG A 453 -56.63 -2.56 42.99
C ARG A 453 -58.01 -2.93 42.45
N THR A 454 -58.12 -3.52 41.25
CA THR A 454 -59.40 -3.93 40.67
C THR A 454 -59.27 -5.27 39.95
N GLU A 455 -59.95 -6.30 40.44
CA GLU A 455 -60.05 -7.59 39.75
C GLU A 455 -60.80 -7.47 38.41
N THR A 456 -60.61 -8.48 37.55
CA THR A 456 -61.18 -8.64 36.20
C THR A 456 -60.61 -7.74 35.10
N VAL A 457 -59.63 -8.28 34.35
CA VAL A 457 -59.22 -7.77 33.04
C VAL A 457 -60.18 -8.31 31.96
N PRO A 458 -60.77 -7.48 31.09
CA PRO A 458 -61.67 -7.93 30.02
C PRO A 458 -61.01 -8.84 28.98
N LEU A 459 -61.78 -9.79 28.44
CA LEU A 459 -61.34 -10.75 27.42
C LEU A 459 -60.84 -10.11 26.11
N ARG A 460 -61.18 -8.83 25.86
CA ARG A 460 -60.75 -8.06 24.70
C ARG A 460 -59.25 -7.73 24.74
N ASP A 461 -58.71 -7.49 25.92
CA ASP A 461 -57.32 -7.05 26.08
C ASP A 461 -56.36 -8.22 25.84
N PHE A 462 -56.80 -9.45 26.12
CA PHE A 462 -56.13 -10.69 25.68
C PHE A 462 -56.12 -10.88 24.16
N GLN A 463 -57.09 -10.33 23.41
CA GLN A 463 -57.05 -10.36 21.95
C GLN A 463 -56.03 -9.33 21.43
N GLN A 464 -56.02 -8.12 22.01
CA GLN A 464 -55.04 -7.08 21.68
C GLN A 464 -53.61 -7.56 21.94
N ILE A 465 -53.33 -8.09 23.14
CA ILE A 465 -52.03 -8.66 23.52
C ILE A 465 -51.63 -9.83 22.62
N ARG A 466 -52.59 -10.64 22.14
CA ARG A 466 -52.31 -11.72 21.19
C ARG A 466 -51.96 -11.21 19.79
N GLU A 467 -52.67 -10.21 19.28
CA GLU A 467 -52.36 -9.58 17.99
C GLU A 467 -50.98 -8.89 18.06
N ASP A 468 -50.67 -8.21 19.17
CA ASP A 468 -49.36 -7.61 19.41
C ASP A 468 -48.25 -8.67 19.54
N LEU A 469 -48.54 -9.84 20.14
CA LEU A 469 -47.62 -10.98 20.21
C LEU A 469 -47.37 -11.60 18.83
N GLU A 470 -48.41 -11.88 18.03
CA GLU A 470 -48.28 -12.41 16.66
C GLU A 470 -47.52 -11.41 15.76
N MET A 471 -47.70 -10.10 15.96
CA MET A 471 -46.93 -9.04 15.29
C MET A 471 -45.48 -8.93 15.78
N SER A 472 -45.20 -9.30 17.04
CA SER A 472 -43.84 -9.38 17.58
C SER A 472 -43.10 -10.63 17.06
N GLU A 473 -43.77 -11.79 17.04
CA GLU A 473 -43.24 -13.04 16.47
C GLU A 473 -42.89 -12.88 14.99
N GLN A 474 -43.73 -12.19 14.20
CA GLN A 474 -43.41 -11.86 12.80
C GLN A 474 -42.16 -10.97 12.65
N ARG A 475 -41.92 -10.03 13.58
CA ARG A 475 -40.68 -9.23 13.58
C ARG A 475 -39.47 -10.07 13.97
N TYR A 476 -39.59 -10.94 14.97
CA TYR A 476 -38.54 -11.86 15.39
C TYR A 476 -38.16 -12.85 14.28
N LEU A 477 -39.16 -13.43 13.59
CA LEU A 477 -38.93 -14.29 12.43
C LEU A 477 -38.17 -13.55 11.33
N LYS A 478 -38.56 -12.30 11.02
CA LYS A 478 -37.87 -11.52 9.99
C LYS A 478 -36.44 -11.13 10.39
N ILE A 479 -36.21 -10.67 11.63
CA ILE A 479 -34.87 -10.37 12.15
C ILE A 479 -33.99 -11.62 12.09
N ARG A 480 -34.56 -12.80 12.36
CA ARG A 480 -33.88 -14.08 12.21
C ARG A 480 -33.57 -14.43 10.74
N GLU A 481 -34.48 -14.22 9.79
CA GLU A 481 -34.18 -14.39 8.36
C GLU A 481 -33.07 -13.44 7.88
N ASP A 482 -33.10 -12.18 8.31
CA ASP A 482 -32.06 -11.19 8.00
C ASP A 482 -30.69 -11.57 8.63
N LEU A 483 -30.69 -12.17 9.83
CA LEU A 483 -29.49 -12.77 10.46
C LEU A 483 -28.97 -14.01 9.71
N GLU A 484 -29.84 -14.98 9.41
CA GLU A 484 -29.44 -16.19 8.65
C GLU A 484 -28.92 -15.84 7.24
N LEU A 485 -29.41 -14.75 6.63
CA LEU A 485 -28.87 -14.18 5.39
C LEU A 485 -27.53 -13.45 5.59
N SER A 486 -27.30 -12.84 6.75
CA SER A 486 -26.01 -12.23 7.10
C SER A 486 -24.95 -13.30 7.33
N ASP A 487 -25.27 -14.37 8.07
CA ASP A 487 -24.36 -15.50 8.32
C ASP A 487 -24.00 -16.22 7.02
N GLN A 488 -24.95 -16.38 6.09
CA GLN A 488 -24.66 -16.91 4.74
C GLN A 488 -23.74 -16.02 3.90
N ARG A 489 -23.68 -14.70 4.15
CA ARG A 489 -22.70 -13.80 3.52
C ARG A 489 -21.34 -13.91 4.21
N ASN A 490 -21.31 -13.93 5.54
CA ASN A 490 -20.10 -14.10 6.32
C ASN A 490 -19.40 -15.43 6.00
N LEU A 491 -20.15 -16.52 5.84
CA LEU A 491 -19.63 -17.83 5.45
C LEU A 491 -19.01 -17.83 4.03
N LYS A 492 -19.60 -17.06 3.10
CA LYS A 492 -19.02 -16.88 1.75
C LYS A 492 -17.74 -16.04 1.78
N LEU A 493 -17.75 -14.93 2.52
CA LEU A 493 -16.57 -14.09 2.72
C LEU A 493 -15.42 -14.87 3.39
N GLY A 494 -15.73 -15.78 4.32
CA GLY A 494 -14.76 -16.72 4.90
C GLY A 494 -14.17 -17.68 3.85
N GLY A 495 -15.00 -18.29 3.00
CA GLY A 495 -14.51 -19.15 1.91
C GLY A 495 -13.70 -18.40 0.84
N ASP A 496 -14.05 -17.16 0.53
CA ASP A 496 -13.26 -16.27 -0.34
C ASP A 496 -11.92 -15.88 0.32
N LEU A 497 -11.88 -15.74 1.65
CA LEU A 497 -10.65 -15.51 2.43
C LEU A 497 -9.75 -16.75 2.42
N GLU A 498 -10.27 -17.94 2.71
CA GLU A 498 -9.52 -19.22 2.60
C GLU A 498 -8.94 -19.42 1.19
N LEU A 499 -9.71 -19.08 0.14
CA LEU A 499 -9.25 -19.11 -1.25
C LEU A 499 -8.20 -18.05 -1.59
N SER A 500 -8.10 -16.97 -0.80
CA SER A 500 -7.04 -15.96 -0.89
C SER A 500 -5.79 -16.43 -0.16
N GLU A 501 -5.92 -16.95 1.06
CA GLU A 501 -4.84 -17.56 1.85
C GLU A 501 -4.18 -18.72 1.10
N GLN A 502 -4.96 -19.60 0.47
CA GLN A 502 -4.43 -20.69 -0.38
C GLN A 502 -3.67 -20.19 -1.62
N ARG A 503 -3.92 -18.96 -2.10
CA ARG A 503 -3.10 -18.33 -3.17
C ARG A 503 -1.82 -17.73 -2.58
N ASN A 504 -1.92 -17.02 -1.46
CA ASN A 504 -0.76 -16.45 -0.78
C ASN A 504 0.23 -17.54 -0.35
N ILE A 505 -0.25 -18.65 0.21
CA ILE A 505 0.56 -19.82 0.55
C ILE A 505 1.29 -20.37 -0.69
N LYS A 506 0.62 -20.49 -1.84
CA LYS A 506 1.29 -20.89 -3.09
C LYS A 506 2.34 -19.88 -3.52
N LEU A 507 2.02 -18.59 -3.47
CA LEU A 507 2.95 -17.52 -3.82
C LEU A 507 4.21 -17.53 -2.94
N CYS A 508 4.08 -17.79 -1.64
CA CYS A 508 5.22 -17.98 -0.74
C CYS A 508 6.06 -19.21 -1.13
N ASN A 509 5.44 -20.36 -1.41
CA ASN A 509 6.17 -21.56 -1.86
C ASN A 509 6.90 -21.33 -3.20
N ASP A 510 6.31 -20.57 -4.12
CA ASP A 510 6.92 -20.22 -5.41
C ASP A 510 8.07 -19.20 -5.24
N LEU A 511 7.97 -18.29 -4.26
CA LEU A 511 9.06 -17.38 -3.87
C LEU A 511 10.22 -18.14 -3.20
N ASP A 512 9.95 -19.00 -2.21
CA ASP A 512 10.95 -19.88 -1.56
C ASP A 512 11.72 -20.71 -2.59
N LEU A 513 11.00 -21.26 -3.59
CA LEU A 513 11.58 -22.05 -4.67
C LEU A 513 12.46 -21.19 -5.60
N ASN A 514 12.14 -19.90 -5.75
CA ASN A 514 12.91 -18.96 -6.54
C ASN A 514 14.16 -18.48 -5.79
N GLU A 515 14.06 -18.20 -4.49
CA GLU A 515 15.22 -17.92 -3.62
C GLU A 515 16.20 -19.10 -3.61
N GLN A 516 15.70 -20.34 -3.51
CA GLN A 516 16.53 -21.55 -3.61
C GLN A 516 17.21 -21.74 -4.98
N ARG A 517 16.70 -21.12 -6.05
CA ARG A 517 17.36 -21.07 -7.37
C ARG A 517 18.41 -19.97 -7.42
N ASN A 518 18.07 -18.77 -6.94
CA ASN A 518 19.00 -17.64 -6.88
C ASN A 518 20.21 -17.95 -5.98
N MET A 519 20.00 -18.58 -4.82
CA MET A 519 21.09 -19.04 -3.95
C MET A 519 22.01 -20.06 -4.65
N LYS A 520 21.48 -20.94 -5.51
CA LYS A 520 22.32 -21.86 -6.30
C LYS A 520 23.11 -21.11 -7.38
N LEU A 521 22.47 -20.18 -8.08
CA LEU A 521 23.11 -19.31 -9.07
C LEU A 521 24.26 -18.49 -8.45
N CYS A 522 24.08 -17.91 -7.27
CA CYS A 522 25.16 -17.22 -6.56
C CYS A 522 26.31 -18.17 -6.19
N ASN A 523 26.01 -19.34 -5.59
CA ASN A 523 27.03 -20.34 -5.25
C ASN A 523 27.80 -20.87 -6.49
N ASP A 524 27.16 -20.93 -7.66
CA ASP A 524 27.82 -21.31 -8.92
C ASP A 524 28.61 -20.13 -9.53
N LEU A 525 28.19 -18.88 -9.32
CA LEU A 525 28.96 -17.67 -9.65
C LEU A 525 30.24 -17.59 -8.79
N ASP A 526 30.13 -17.70 -7.46
CA ASP A 526 31.26 -17.69 -6.52
C ASP A 526 32.30 -18.74 -6.90
N GLN A 527 31.84 -19.93 -7.27
CA GLN A 527 32.71 -21.00 -7.76
C GLN A 527 33.35 -20.69 -9.12
N SER A 528 32.69 -19.93 -9.98
CA SER A 528 33.23 -19.47 -11.27
C SER A 528 34.31 -18.41 -11.07
N GLU A 529 34.05 -17.41 -10.22
CA GLU A 529 35.01 -16.37 -9.85
C GLU A 529 36.25 -16.96 -9.16
N GLN A 530 36.06 -17.90 -8.23
CA GLN A 530 37.18 -18.64 -7.63
C GLN A 530 37.97 -19.50 -8.65
N ARG A 531 37.38 -19.90 -9.78
CA ARG A 531 38.12 -20.56 -10.88
C ARG A 531 38.89 -19.51 -11.70
N ASN A 532 38.29 -18.36 -11.98
CA ASN A 532 38.92 -17.26 -12.71
C ASN A 532 40.13 -16.69 -11.96
N LEU A 533 40.00 -16.37 -10.67
CA LEU A 533 41.11 -15.93 -9.82
C LEU A 533 42.27 -16.94 -9.79
N ARG A 534 41.96 -18.26 -9.83
CA ARG A 534 42.97 -19.33 -9.93
C ARG A 534 43.57 -19.49 -11.32
N LEU A 535 42.93 -18.98 -12.37
CA LEU A 535 43.47 -18.91 -13.73
C LEU A 535 44.34 -17.67 -13.91
N GLU A 536 43.88 -16.51 -13.45
CA GLU A 536 44.66 -15.25 -13.44
C GLU A 536 45.97 -15.40 -12.64
N SER A 537 45.91 -16.01 -11.45
CA SER A 537 47.11 -16.31 -10.65
C SER A 537 48.13 -17.17 -11.42
N LYS A 538 47.68 -18.17 -12.18
CA LYS A 538 48.55 -19.01 -13.03
C LYS A 538 49.08 -18.25 -14.24
N LEU A 539 48.26 -17.40 -14.85
CA LEU A 539 48.62 -16.61 -16.03
C LEU A 539 49.64 -15.53 -15.65
N ARG A 540 49.49 -14.91 -14.48
CA ARG A 540 50.50 -14.05 -13.86
C ARG A 540 51.81 -14.78 -13.61
N MET A 541 51.79 -15.96 -12.98
CA MET A 541 53.00 -16.78 -12.79
C MET A 541 53.66 -17.17 -14.12
N ALA A 542 52.87 -17.46 -15.16
CA ALA A 542 53.39 -17.78 -16.49
C ALA A 542 54.04 -16.56 -17.17
N ASN A 543 53.48 -15.36 -16.99
CA ASN A 543 54.08 -14.11 -17.45
C ASN A 543 55.37 -13.79 -16.67
N GLU A 544 55.39 -13.98 -15.34
CA GLU A 544 56.60 -13.79 -14.51
C GLU A 544 57.72 -14.78 -14.93
N GLN A 545 57.38 -16.03 -15.26
CA GLN A 545 58.32 -17.01 -15.84
C GLN A 545 58.78 -16.63 -17.25
N ARG A 546 57.90 -16.07 -18.09
CA ARG A 546 58.24 -15.59 -19.43
C ARG A 546 59.21 -14.41 -19.37
N MET A 547 58.96 -13.41 -18.53
CA MET A 547 59.86 -12.27 -18.32
C MET A 547 61.27 -12.74 -17.88
N ALA A 548 61.34 -13.72 -16.98
CA ALA A 548 62.60 -14.30 -16.53
C ALA A 548 63.35 -15.08 -17.64
N ALA A 549 62.64 -15.66 -18.61
CA ALA A 549 63.23 -16.28 -19.79
C ALA A 549 63.69 -15.25 -20.83
N GLU A 550 62.95 -14.14 -20.98
CA GLU A 550 63.31 -13.03 -21.86
C GLU A 550 64.57 -12.30 -21.36
N THR A 551 64.73 -12.10 -20.04
CA THR A 551 65.98 -11.56 -19.48
C THR A 551 67.18 -12.51 -19.67
N LEU A 552 66.99 -13.82 -19.50
CA LEU A 552 68.05 -14.81 -19.76
C LEU A 552 68.46 -14.88 -21.24
N ASN A 553 67.52 -14.67 -22.16
CA ASN A 553 67.83 -14.55 -23.59
C ASN A 553 68.60 -13.26 -23.91
N ALA A 554 68.32 -12.14 -23.22
CA ALA A 554 69.07 -10.90 -23.37
C ALA A 554 70.52 -11.05 -22.86
N GLU A 555 70.72 -11.65 -21.68
CA GLU A 555 72.06 -11.97 -21.15
C GLU A 555 72.84 -12.88 -22.12
N ALA A 556 72.17 -13.86 -22.74
CA ALA A 556 72.79 -14.74 -23.73
C ALA A 556 73.12 -14.03 -25.06
N SER A 557 72.29 -13.08 -25.52
CA SER A 557 72.56 -12.32 -26.74
C SER A 557 73.73 -11.33 -26.56
N GLU A 558 73.85 -10.73 -25.37
CA GLU A 558 74.99 -9.86 -25.01
C GLU A 558 76.31 -10.65 -25.01
N GLN A 559 76.34 -11.84 -24.40
CA GLN A 559 77.50 -12.74 -24.44
C GLN A 559 77.87 -13.19 -25.86
N ILE A 560 76.88 -13.40 -26.74
CA ILE A 560 77.13 -13.73 -28.16
C ILE A 560 77.72 -12.50 -28.89
N ALA A 561 77.28 -11.28 -28.58
CA ALA A 561 77.84 -10.07 -29.15
C ALA A 561 79.29 -9.83 -28.70
N GLU A 562 79.61 -10.04 -27.42
CA GLU A 562 81.00 -10.00 -26.90
C GLU A 562 81.91 -11.00 -27.62
N LEU A 563 81.48 -12.27 -27.73
CA LEU A 563 82.23 -13.32 -28.43
C LEU A 563 82.39 -13.04 -29.94
N THR A 564 81.41 -12.40 -30.56
CA THR A 564 81.48 -11.99 -31.98
C THR A 564 82.49 -10.86 -32.16
N ASN A 565 82.54 -9.91 -31.24
CA ASN A 565 83.56 -8.86 -31.24
C ASN A 565 84.96 -9.44 -30.99
N GLU A 566 85.13 -10.38 -30.06
CA GLU A 566 86.41 -11.10 -29.84
C GLU A 566 86.89 -11.92 -31.04
N LEU A 567 85.98 -12.32 -31.95
CA LEU A 567 86.31 -12.99 -33.21
C LEU A 567 86.74 -11.98 -34.28
N ASN A 568 85.99 -10.89 -34.49
CA ASN A 568 86.38 -9.82 -35.40
C ASN A 568 87.76 -9.24 -35.04
N ASP A 569 87.98 -9.00 -33.73
CA ASP A 569 89.23 -8.48 -33.19
C ASP A 569 90.41 -9.48 -33.31
N ARG A 570 90.13 -10.78 -33.54
CA ARG A 570 91.14 -11.80 -33.92
C ARG A 570 91.39 -11.83 -35.42
N ASP A 571 90.34 -11.73 -36.25
CA ASP A 571 90.46 -11.79 -37.70
C ASP A 571 91.22 -10.57 -38.27
N ASP A 572 91.02 -9.37 -37.70
CA ASP A 572 91.83 -8.20 -38.08
C ASP A 572 93.30 -8.31 -37.62
N ARG A 573 93.57 -9.01 -36.51
CA ARG A 573 94.95 -9.35 -36.11
C ARG A 573 95.57 -10.38 -37.05
N LEU A 574 94.79 -11.36 -37.54
CA LEU A 574 95.27 -12.34 -38.54
C LEU A 574 95.62 -11.64 -39.86
N ARG A 575 94.75 -10.77 -40.37
CA ARG A 575 95.00 -9.94 -41.58
C ARG A 575 96.30 -9.14 -41.47
N PHE A 576 96.57 -8.54 -40.31
CA PHE A 576 97.81 -7.80 -40.05
C PHE A 576 99.07 -8.69 -40.13
N TYR A 577 99.01 -9.95 -39.67
CA TYR A 577 100.12 -10.89 -39.83
C TYR A 577 100.26 -11.40 -41.27
N GLU A 578 99.16 -11.62 -42.00
CA GLU A 578 99.19 -12.02 -43.41
C GLU A 578 99.80 -10.93 -44.31
N GLU A 579 99.49 -9.65 -44.09
CA GLU A 579 100.17 -8.54 -44.77
C GLU A 579 101.68 -8.50 -44.45
N GLN A 580 102.08 -8.86 -43.23
CA GLN A 580 103.48 -8.89 -42.80
C GLN A 580 104.27 -10.02 -43.48
N GLU A 581 103.71 -11.23 -43.61
CA GLU A 581 104.34 -12.32 -44.38
C GLU A 581 104.40 -12.02 -45.88
N LEU A 582 103.34 -11.42 -46.44
CA LEU A 582 103.29 -11.01 -47.85
C LEU A 582 104.33 -9.93 -48.19
N GLN A 583 104.82 -9.19 -47.19
CA GLN A 583 105.92 -8.24 -47.35
C GLN A 583 107.30 -8.92 -47.31
N LEU A 584 107.49 -9.92 -46.43
CA LEU A 584 108.74 -10.69 -46.30
C LEU A 584 109.02 -11.61 -47.49
N SER A 585 107.97 -12.13 -48.15
CA SER A 585 108.07 -13.05 -49.30
C SER A 585 108.81 -12.46 -50.52
N LYS A 586 108.88 -11.13 -50.65
CA LYS A 586 109.35 -10.45 -51.87
C LYS A 586 110.88 -10.28 -51.99
N ASP A 587 111.64 -10.48 -50.90
CA ASP A 587 113.09 -10.16 -50.87
C ASP A 587 114.03 -11.36 -51.07
N THR A 588 113.51 -12.60 -51.09
CA THR A 588 114.37 -13.81 -51.08
C THR A 588 114.74 -14.39 -52.44
N GLU A 589 114.20 -13.89 -53.56
CA GLU A 589 114.32 -14.55 -54.88
C GLU A 589 115.46 -14.03 -55.80
N ALA A 590 116.37 -13.17 -55.31
CA ALA A 590 117.32 -12.45 -56.18
C ALA A 590 118.78 -12.33 -55.68
N ARG A 591 119.57 -13.43 -55.67
CA ARG A 591 121.06 -13.38 -55.74
C ARG A 591 121.78 -14.70 -56.10
N LEU A 592 122.06 -14.86 -57.40
CA LEU A 592 123.25 -15.47 -58.07
C LEU A 592 123.71 -16.91 -57.68
N LYS A 593 124.13 -17.83 -58.58
CA LYS A 593 125.11 -17.79 -59.71
C LYS A 593 126.57 -17.55 -59.26
N LEU A 594 127.63 -18.13 -59.84
CA LEU A 594 127.85 -19.24 -60.80
C LEU A 594 129.39 -19.46 -60.97
N ASN A 595 129.83 -20.60 -61.52
CA ASN A 595 131.16 -20.92 -62.10
C ASN A 595 132.39 -21.15 -61.18
N SER A 596 132.74 -22.43 -61.05
CA SER A 596 133.99 -23.04 -61.54
C SER A 596 133.63 -24.47 -61.99
N ASP A 597 134.13 -25.08 -63.07
CA ASP A 597 135.17 -24.67 -64.02
C ASP A 597 134.73 -24.85 -65.48
N LEU A 598 135.35 -24.11 -66.42
CA LEU A 598 134.86 -23.94 -67.79
C LEU A 598 135.50 -24.91 -68.81
N GLU A 599 136.10 -26.02 -68.36
CA GLU A 599 136.83 -26.97 -69.23
C GLU A 599 136.11 -28.34 -69.40
N ASP A 600 135.32 -28.80 -68.42
CA ASP A 600 134.43 -29.97 -68.58
C ASP A 600 133.31 -29.71 -69.61
N LEU A 601 133.05 -28.44 -69.93
CA LEU A 601 131.89 -28.01 -70.70
C LEU A 601 131.82 -28.59 -72.12
N LEU A 602 132.93 -28.98 -72.76
CA LEU A 602 132.85 -29.61 -74.08
C LEU A 602 132.25 -31.03 -74.04
N GLN A 603 132.49 -31.82 -72.99
CA GLN A 603 131.86 -33.14 -72.83
C GLN A 603 130.49 -33.05 -72.12
N VAL A 604 130.25 -31.97 -71.37
CA VAL A 604 128.93 -31.66 -70.77
C VAL A 604 127.97 -31.08 -71.82
N ILE A 605 128.41 -30.35 -72.85
CA ILE A 605 127.54 -29.79 -73.90
C ILE A 605 126.77 -30.86 -74.67
N GLU A 606 127.36 -32.03 -74.95
CA GLU A 606 126.63 -33.11 -75.65
C GLU A 606 125.60 -33.80 -74.75
N ARG A 607 125.96 -34.06 -73.48
CA ARG A 607 125.00 -34.58 -72.48
C ARG A 607 123.89 -33.56 -72.17
N ASN A 608 124.22 -32.27 -72.11
CA ASN A 608 123.24 -31.20 -71.93
C ASN A 608 122.37 -30.99 -73.16
N LYS A 609 122.85 -31.22 -74.40
CA LYS A 609 121.96 -31.22 -75.56
C LYS A 609 120.90 -32.32 -75.46
N ALA A 610 121.29 -33.54 -75.06
CA ALA A 610 120.34 -34.61 -74.80
C ALA A 610 119.37 -34.25 -73.65
N ALA A 611 119.88 -33.79 -72.51
CA ALA A 611 119.07 -33.43 -71.34
C ALA A 611 118.22 -32.15 -71.54
N ILE A 612 118.58 -31.25 -72.47
CA ILE A 612 117.77 -30.09 -72.88
C ILE A 612 116.68 -30.52 -73.87
N ILE A 613 116.94 -31.49 -74.75
CA ILE A 613 115.88 -32.10 -75.57
C ILE A 613 114.89 -32.82 -74.66
N GLU A 614 115.36 -33.69 -73.76
CA GLU A 614 114.53 -34.41 -72.79
C GLU A 614 113.75 -33.46 -71.86
N LYS A 615 114.39 -32.38 -71.37
CA LYS A 615 113.67 -31.34 -70.61
C LYS A 615 112.71 -30.51 -71.46
N ASN A 616 113.02 -30.24 -72.73
CA ASN A 616 112.09 -29.51 -73.61
C ASN A 616 110.89 -30.40 -73.98
N ASP A 617 111.10 -31.69 -74.25
CA ASP A 617 110.02 -32.65 -74.47
C ASP A 617 109.15 -32.83 -73.22
N LEU A 618 109.76 -32.80 -72.02
CA LEU A 618 109.04 -32.82 -70.73
C LEU A 618 108.33 -31.48 -70.44
N ILE A 619 108.91 -30.34 -70.80
CA ILE A 619 108.26 -29.02 -70.70
C ILE A 619 107.12 -28.92 -71.71
N ASP A 620 107.27 -29.48 -72.92
CA ASP A 620 106.21 -29.57 -73.91
C ASP A 620 105.10 -30.54 -73.47
N SER A 621 105.42 -31.66 -72.80
CA SER A 621 104.41 -32.55 -72.24
C SER A 621 103.69 -31.90 -71.05
N GLN A 622 104.41 -31.25 -70.13
CA GLN A 622 103.83 -30.49 -69.02
C GLN A 622 103.02 -29.28 -69.51
N ALA A 623 103.46 -28.59 -70.56
CA ALA A 623 102.69 -27.51 -71.17
C ALA A 623 101.41 -28.04 -71.82
N ARG A 624 101.45 -29.20 -72.49
CA ARG A 624 100.25 -29.86 -73.05
C ARG A 624 99.32 -30.36 -71.95
N GLU A 625 99.84 -30.88 -70.85
CA GLU A 625 99.06 -31.29 -69.67
C GLU A 625 98.41 -30.09 -68.98
N MET A 626 99.15 -29.00 -68.77
CA MET A 626 98.61 -27.72 -68.29
C MET A 626 97.55 -27.14 -69.24
N ASP A 627 97.73 -27.28 -70.56
CA ASP A 627 96.72 -26.87 -71.54
C ASP A 627 95.47 -27.76 -71.46
N THR A 628 95.59 -29.07 -71.24
CA THR A 628 94.44 -29.95 -71.02
C THR A 628 93.74 -29.66 -69.70
N GLN A 629 94.48 -29.45 -68.61
CA GLN A 629 93.94 -29.07 -67.30
C GLN A 629 93.30 -27.69 -67.34
N SER A 630 93.86 -26.72 -68.08
CA SER A 630 93.26 -25.41 -68.31
C SER A 630 91.95 -25.52 -69.11
N ARG A 631 91.92 -26.34 -70.16
CA ARG A 631 90.69 -26.61 -70.93
C ARG A 631 89.64 -27.37 -70.10
N GLU A 632 90.07 -28.23 -69.18
CA GLU A 632 89.20 -28.97 -68.27
C GLU A 632 88.65 -28.08 -67.16
N ASN A 633 89.47 -27.27 -66.49
CA ASN A 633 89.06 -26.23 -65.55
C ASN A 633 88.09 -25.23 -66.20
N ASN A 634 88.33 -24.81 -67.45
CA ASN A 634 87.39 -23.96 -68.18
C ASN A 634 86.05 -24.68 -68.47
N ARG A 635 86.06 -25.98 -68.79
CA ARG A 635 84.83 -26.78 -68.92
C ARG A 635 84.09 -26.95 -67.59
N LEU A 636 84.82 -27.17 -66.49
CA LEU A 636 84.26 -27.26 -65.14
C LEU A 636 83.66 -25.92 -64.72
N ASN A 637 84.35 -24.80 -64.93
CA ASN A 637 83.84 -23.45 -64.66
C ASN A 637 82.58 -23.13 -65.47
N ILE A 638 82.51 -23.52 -66.75
CA ILE A 638 81.29 -23.39 -67.57
C ILE A 638 80.16 -24.27 -67.02
N LYS A 639 80.46 -25.46 -66.49
CA LYS A 639 79.47 -26.36 -65.88
C LYS A 639 78.99 -25.83 -64.51
N ILE A 640 79.89 -25.29 -63.70
CA ILE A 640 79.59 -24.66 -62.40
C ILE A 640 78.69 -23.44 -62.63
N ARG A 641 79.02 -22.54 -63.57
CA ARG A 641 78.13 -21.42 -63.92
C ARG A 641 76.74 -21.91 -64.30
N LYS A 642 76.62 -22.86 -65.24
CA LYS A 642 75.31 -23.43 -65.62
C LYS A 642 74.54 -24.11 -64.49
N LEU A 643 75.22 -24.62 -63.45
CA LEU A 643 74.58 -25.17 -62.26
C LEU A 643 74.16 -24.06 -61.29
N ASN A 644 74.94 -22.99 -61.15
CA ASN A 644 74.57 -21.82 -60.37
C ASN A 644 73.41 -21.06 -61.02
N ASP A 645 73.44 -20.86 -62.34
CA ASP A 645 72.36 -20.25 -63.13
C ASP A 645 71.06 -21.05 -62.96
N ALA A 646 71.15 -22.39 -63.03
CA ALA A 646 69.99 -23.28 -62.83
C ALA A 646 69.50 -23.31 -61.38
N ASN A 647 70.41 -23.28 -60.40
CA ASN A 647 70.04 -23.17 -58.98
C ASN A 647 69.34 -21.84 -58.71
N ALA A 648 69.81 -20.72 -59.26
CA ALA A 648 69.15 -19.42 -59.12
C ALA A 648 67.71 -19.47 -59.64
N THR A 649 67.48 -20.02 -60.84
CA THR A 649 66.10 -20.19 -61.36
C THR A 649 65.24 -21.13 -60.51
N LEU A 650 65.82 -22.14 -59.86
CA LEU A 650 65.09 -23.05 -58.96
C LEU A 650 64.80 -22.40 -57.59
N GLU A 651 65.67 -21.50 -57.13
CA GLU A 651 65.45 -20.71 -55.91
C GLU A 651 64.36 -19.65 -56.14
N GLU A 652 64.34 -19.00 -57.32
CA GLU A 652 63.25 -18.11 -57.78
C GLU A 652 61.92 -18.87 -57.92
N GLU A 653 61.89 -20.05 -58.56
CA GLU A 653 60.69 -20.89 -58.65
C GLU A 653 60.20 -21.34 -57.26
N LYS A 654 61.12 -21.66 -56.35
CA LYS A 654 60.80 -22.00 -54.95
C LYS A 654 60.20 -20.81 -54.21
N GLU A 655 60.77 -19.61 -54.31
CA GLU A 655 60.26 -18.41 -53.64
C GLU A 655 58.88 -18.00 -54.17
N GLN A 656 58.63 -18.15 -55.47
CA GLN A 656 57.30 -18.00 -56.08
C GLN A 656 56.31 -19.05 -55.54
N LEU A 657 56.71 -20.31 -55.39
CA LEU A 657 55.86 -21.34 -54.80
C LEU A 657 55.62 -21.14 -53.29
N GLU A 658 56.60 -20.63 -52.54
CA GLU A 658 56.44 -20.29 -51.12
C GLU A 658 55.49 -19.10 -50.93
N THR A 659 55.58 -18.07 -51.77
CA THR A 659 54.65 -16.93 -51.74
C THR A 659 53.24 -17.34 -52.16
N GLU A 660 53.07 -18.09 -53.26
CA GLU A 660 51.77 -18.71 -53.60
C GLU A 660 51.17 -19.56 -52.47
N LEU A 661 52.01 -20.27 -51.71
CA LEU A 661 51.56 -21.13 -50.61
C LEU A 661 51.17 -20.32 -49.37
N ARG A 662 51.85 -19.19 -49.09
CA ARG A 662 51.45 -18.21 -48.06
C ARG A 662 50.10 -17.57 -48.42
N ASP A 663 49.90 -17.15 -49.67
CA ASP A 663 48.62 -16.58 -50.14
C ASP A 663 47.47 -17.59 -50.13
N ARG A 664 47.75 -18.86 -50.45
CA ARG A 664 46.77 -19.95 -50.29
C ARG A 664 46.49 -20.26 -48.82
N ALA A 665 47.45 -20.06 -47.91
CA ALA A 665 47.23 -20.21 -46.48
C ALA A 665 46.38 -19.06 -45.89
N THR A 666 46.64 -17.80 -46.25
CA THR A 666 45.85 -16.64 -45.80
C THR A 666 44.41 -16.69 -46.32
N THR A 667 44.22 -17.04 -47.60
CA THR A 667 42.86 -17.23 -48.17
C THR A 667 42.10 -18.40 -47.52
N VAL A 668 42.76 -19.51 -47.21
CA VAL A 668 42.14 -20.61 -46.43
C VAL A 668 41.82 -20.18 -45.00
N ALA A 669 42.65 -19.34 -44.35
CA ALA A 669 42.36 -18.80 -43.03
C ALA A 669 41.13 -17.86 -43.06
N MET A 670 41.06 -16.94 -44.02
CA MET A 670 39.89 -16.07 -44.23
C MET A 670 38.61 -16.87 -44.48
N LEU A 671 38.66 -17.90 -45.34
CA LEU A 671 37.51 -18.76 -45.61
C LEU A 671 37.07 -19.57 -44.37
N ARG A 672 37.99 -20.00 -43.51
CA ARG A 672 37.66 -20.65 -42.22
C ARG A 672 37.03 -19.67 -41.23
N SER A 673 37.55 -18.44 -41.14
CA SER A 673 36.96 -17.39 -40.31
C SER A 673 35.53 -17.09 -40.77
N ARG A 674 35.30 -16.95 -42.09
CA ARG A 674 33.97 -16.72 -42.63
C ARG A 674 33.03 -17.93 -42.47
N LEU A 675 33.55 -19.16 -42.52
CA LEU A 675 32.77 -20.35 -42.21
C LEU A 675 32.27 -20.34 -40.75
N THR A 676 33.17 -20.12 -39.79
CA THR A 676 32.81 -20.08 -38.36
C THR A 676 31.87 -18.92 -38.01
N GLU A 677 32.01 -17.77 -38.67
CA GLU A 677 31.06 -16.65 -38.56
C GLU A 677 29.65 -17.03 -39.09
N LEU A 678 29.57 -17.71 -40.24
CA LEU A 678 28.31 -18.17 -40.82
C LEU A 678 27.67 -19.30 -40.00
N GLU A 679 28.47 -20.20 -39.42
CA GLU A 679 28.01 -21.24 -38.48
C GLU A 679 27.46 -20.61 -37.18
N LEU A 680 28.12 -19.57 -36.67
CA LEU A 680 27.64 -18.80 -35.51
C LEU A 680 26.33 -18.06 -35.82
N GLN A 681 26.24 -17.39 -36.98
CA GLN A 681 25.01 -16.73 -37.43
C GLN A 681 23.86 -17.71 -37.66
N LEU A 682 24.14 -18.91 -38.18
CA LEU A 682 23.16 -19.98 -38.33
C LEU A 682 22.70 -20.52 -36.97
N SER A 683 23.62 -20.73 -36.02
CA SER A 683 23.30 -21.15 -34.66
C SER A 683 22.49 -20.08 -33.90
N LYS A 684 22.80 -18.79 -34.09
CA LYS A 684 22.01 -17.68 -33.55
C LYS A 684 20.60 -17.70 -34.12
N LYS A 685 20.44 -17.69 -35.45
CA LYS A 685 19.11 -17.77 -36.10
C LYS A 685 18.30 -18.99 -35.66
N GLN A 686 18.92 -20.16 -35.48
CA GLN A 686 18.22 -21.35 -34.99
C GLN A 686 17.71 -21.20 -33.55
N ARG A 687 18.39 -20.42 -32.69
CA ARG A 687 17.89 -20.08 -31.34
C ARG A 687 16.82 -19.00 -31.40
N ASP A 688 17.02 -17.98 -32.24
CA ASP A 688 16.06 -16.90 -32.47
C ASP A 688 14.72 -17.49 -32.96
N ASP A 689 14.75 -18.33 -34.00
CA ASP A 689 13.59 -19.07 -34.54
C ASP A 689 12.92 -19.99 -33.50
N GLN A 690 13.70 -20.64 -32.63
CA GLN A 690 13.16 -21.46 -31.54
C GLN A 690 12.46 -20.60 -30.49
N SER A 691 13.07 -19.50 -30.06
CA SER A 691 12.51 -18.57 -29.07
C SER A 691 11.24 -17.86 -29.60
N ALA A 692 11.24 -17.45 -30.87
CA ALA A 692 10.06 -16.93 -31.58
C ALA A 692 8.96 -18.00 -31.68
N GLY A 693 9.34 -19.26 -31.90
CA GLY A 693 8.46 -20.41 -31.91
C GLY A 693 7.98 -20.87 -30.53
N GLU A 694 8.58 -20.43 -29.43
CA GLU A 694 8.15 -20.73 -28.05
C GLU A 694 7.28 -19.61 -27.48
N THR A 695 7.68 -18.34 -27.67
CA THR A 695 6.83 -17.16 -27.41
C THR A 695 5.50 -17.27 -28.16
N SER A 696 5.51 -17.50 -29.48
CA SER A 696 4.28 -17.71 -30.27
C SER A 696 3.37 -18.85 -29.75
N LYS A 697 3.94 -19.88 -29.08
CA LYS A 697 3.13 -20.93 -28.43
C LYS A 697 2.58 -20.45 -27.08
N SER A 698 3.38 -19.74 -26.30
CA SER A 698 2.96 -19.10 -25.05
C SER A 698 1.78 -18.16 -25.29
N ASP A 699 1.90 -17.24 -26.24
CA ASP A 699 0.86 -16.28 -26.61
C ASP A 699 -0.43 -16.97 -27.05
N LEU A 700 -0.32 -18.08 -27.81
CA LEU A 700 -1.48 -18.88 -28.20
C LEU A 700 -2.11 -19.63 -27.01
N VAL A 701 -1.32 -20.09 -26.03
CA VAL A 701 -1.83 -20.72 -24.80
C VAL A 701 -2.49 -19.68 -23.89
N GLU A 702 -1.87 -18.51 -23.70
CA GLU A 702 -2.44 -17.41 -22.92
C GLU A 702 -3.74 -16.92 -23.54
N ARG A 703 -3.73 -16.60 -24.85
CA ARG A 703 -4.94 -16.17 -25.58
C ARG A 703 -6.06 -17.21 -25.49
N ASN A 704 -5.74 -18.50 -25.63
CA ASN A 704 -6.74 -19.56 -25.51
C ASN A 704 -7.24 -19.72 -24.06
N THR A 705 -6.40 -19.48 -23.06
CA THR A 705 -6.78 -19.45 -21.63
C THR A 705 -7.70 -18.26 -21.34
N LEU A 706 -7.29 -17.04 -21.69
CA LEU A 706 -8.09 -15.81 -21.54
C LEU A 706 -9.47 -15.94 -22.22
N LEU A 707 -9.51 -16.46 -23.44
CA LEU A 707 -10.76 -16.71 -24.16
C LEU A 707 -11.66 -17.72 -23.44
N PHE A 708 -11.10 -18.81 -22.92
CA PHE A 708 -11.86 -19.80 -22.15
C PHE A 708 -12.37 -19.22 -20.81
N THR A 709 -11.54 -18.44 -20.11
CA THR A 709 -11.92 -17.71 -18.89
C THR A 709 -13.01 -16.67 -19.16
N ILE A 710 -12.97 -15.95 -20.29
CA ILE A 710 -14.04 -15.05 -20.73
C ILE A 710 -15.34 -15.81 -20.96
N LEU A 711 -15.31 -16.97 -21.62
CA LEU A 711 -16.50 -17.80 -21.76
C LEU A 711 -17.03 -18.26 -20.39
N GLN A 712 -16.17 -18.78 -19.52
CA GLN A 712 -16.57 -19.20 -18.17
C GLN A 712 -17.19 -18.06 -17.33
N HIS A 713 -16.67 -16.82 -17.44
CA HIS A 713 -17.31 -15.66 -16.82
C HIS A 713 -18.67 -15.31 -17.44
N LEU A 714 -18.82 -15.43 -18.77
CA LEU A 714 -20.11 -15.22 -19.43
C LEU A 714 -21.15 -16.26 -19.01
N GLU A 715 -20.76 -17.52 -18.82
CA GLU A 715 -21.65 -18.58 -18.32
C GLU A 715 -22.00 -18.38 -16.85
N ASN A 716 -21.03 -18.01 -16.00
CA ASN A 716 -21.28 -17.66 -14.59
C ASN A 716 -22.28 -16.48 -14.43
N ILE A 717 -22.33 -15.55 -15.39
CA ILE A 717 -23.23 -14.38 -15.36
C ILE A 717 -24.61 -14.69 -15.98
N LEU A 718 -24.69 -15.60 -16.96
CA LEU A 718 -25.91 -15.89 -17.72
C LEU A 718 -26.61 -17.21 -17.33
N GLY A 719 -25.94 -18.07 -16.58
CA GLY A 719 -26.28 -19.48 -16.42
C GLY A 719 -25.79 -20.35 -17.59
N ASP A 720 -25.72 -21.66 -17.35
CA ASP A 720 -25.44 -22.67 -18.38
C ASP A 720 -26.40 -22.55 -19.57
N ASP A 721 -25.98 -22.96 -20.77
CA ASP A 721 -26.88 -23.01 -21.93
C ASP A 721 -27.59 -24.37 -21.89
N ASP A 722 -28.92 -24.39 -21.78
CA ASP A 722 -29.75 -25.61 -21.87
C ASP A 722 -29.50 -26.43 -23.15
N ARG A 723 -28.75 -25.87 -24.11
CA ARG A 723 -28.34 -26.48 -25.38
C ARG A 723 -26.99 -27.20 -25.34
N LEU A 724 -26.25 -27.14 -24.24
CA LEU A 724 -24.95 -27.80 -24.06
C LEU A 724 -24.98 -28.73 -22.84
N GLU A 725 -24.99 -30.05 -23.08
CA GLU A 725 -25.00 -31.05 -22.02
C GLU A 725 -23.66 -31.07 -21.24
N GLY A 726 -23.60 -30.30 -20.14
CA GLY A 726 -22.88 -30.56 -18.88
C GLY A 726 -21.36 -30.77 -18.86
N ASN A 727 -20.69 -30.90 -20.00
CA ASN A 727 -19.24 -31.11 -20.11
C ASN A 727 -18.64 -30.69 -21.47
N MET A 728 -19.46 -30.38 -22.48
CA MET A 728 -19.01 -30.08 -23.86
C MET A 728 -18.80 -28.58 -24.13
N LEU A 729 -18.27 -27.87 -23.12
CA LEU A 729 -17.82 -26.48 -23.19
C LEU A 729 -16.78 -26.34 -24.33
N PRO A 730 -17.05 -25.56 -25.41
CA PRO A 730 -16.17 -25.55 -26.58
C PRO A 730 -14.81 -24.94 -26.25
N LYS A 731 -13.73 -25.66 -26.54
CA LYS A 731 -12.35 -25.19 -26.30
C LYS A 731 -11.84 -24.39 -27.50
N PRO A 732 -11.25 -23.19 -27.31
CA PRO A 732 -10.65 -22.38 -28.37
C PRO A 732 -9.63 -23.15 -29.24
N SER A 733 -8.94 -24.13 -28.64
CA SER A 733 -7.94 -24.99 -29.30
C SER A 733 -8.52 -25.97 -30.32
N ASN A 734 -9.81 -26.33 -30.24
CA ASN A 734 -10.37 -27.47 -30.99
C ASN A 734 -11.27 -27.04 -32.15
N ASN A 735 -12.05 -25.96 -31.98
CA ASN A 735 -12.87 -25.37 -33.04
C ASN A 735 -13.16 -23.90 -32.70
N PHE A 736 -12.30 -23.00 -33.17
CA PHE A 736 -12.39 -21.58 -32.87
C PHE A 736 -13.68 -20.93 -33.44
N ASP A 737 -14.14 -21.34 -34.62
CA ASP A 737 -15.32 -20.75 -35.27
C ASP A 737 -16.59 -21.05 -34.47
N TYR A 738 -16.73 -22.28 -33.98
CA TYR A 738 -17.85 -22.67 -33.10
C TYR A 738 -17.76 -22.00 -31.73
N PHE A 739 -16.56 -21.97 -31.12
CA PHE A 739 -16.31 -21.26 -29.86
C PHE A 739 -16.66 -19.76 -29.95
N SER A 740 -16.15 -19.07 -30.97
CA SER A 740 -16.39 -17.65 -31.24
C SER A 740 -17.88 -17.38 -31.48
N SER A 741 -18.55 -18.24 -32.26
CA SER A 741 -20.01 -18.16 -32.47
C SER A 741 -20.80 -18.31 -31.18
N HIS A 742 -20.39 -19.20 -30.26
CA HIS A 742 -21.03 -19.38 -28.97
C HIS A 742 -20.81 -18.16 -28.05
N VAL A 743 -19.55 -17.69 -27.90
CA VAL A 743 -19.22 -16.47 -27.14
C VAL A 743 -20.01 -15.26 -27.65
N LEU A 744 -20.09 -15.06 -28.97
CA LEU A 744 -20.88 -13.99 -29.59
C LEU A 744 -22.39 -14.14 -29.37
N SER A 745 -22.89 -15.37 -29.20
CA SER A 745 -24.29 -15.63 -28.81
C SER A 745 -24.53 -15.23 -27.36
N ARG A 746 -23.67 -15.66 -26.43
CA ARG A 746 -23.75 -15.30 -25.01
C ARG A 746 -23.61 -13.80 -24.79
N LEU A 747 -22.66 -13.13 -25.45
CA LEU A 747 -22.50 -11.66 -25.40
C LEU A 747 -23.76 -10.90 -25.88
N LYS A 748 -24.48 -11.42 -26.88
CA LYS A 748 -25.77 -10.83 -27.31
C LYS A 748 -26.86 -11.01 -26.26
N SER A 749 -26.93 -12.17 -25.61
CA SER A 749 -27.85 -12.39 -24.47
C SER A 749 -27.53 -11.46 -23.30
N LEU A 750 -26.26 -11.27 -22.97
CA LEU A 750 -25.80 -10.34 -21.93
C LEU A 750 -26.14 -8.88 -22.28
N SER A 751 -25.92 -8.47 -23.53
CA SER A 751 -26.34 -7.14 -24.01
C SER A 751 -27.85 -6.93 -23.88
N GLY A 752 -28.66 -7.95 -24.19
CA GLY A 752 -30.10 -7.93 -23.97
C GLY A 752 -30.48 -7.82 -22.48
N LEU A 753 -29.77 -8.53 -21.61
CA LEU A 753 -29.94 -8.45 -20.16
C LEU A 753 -29.65 -7.03 -19.64
N PHE A 754 -28.54 -6.41 -20.07
CA PHE A 754 -28.20 -5.03 -19.70
C PHE A 754 -29.29 -4.03 -20.10
N VAL A 755 -29.85 -4.12 -21.31
CA VAL A 755 -30.95 -3.23 -21.77
C VAL A 755 -32.23 -3.44 -20.95
N LEU A 756 -32.53 -4.68 -20.54
CA LEU A 756 -33.66 -4.96 -19.65
C LEU A 756 -33.43 -4.44 -18.23
N PHE A 757 -32.21 -4.59 -17.70
CA PHE A 757 -31.81 -4.09 -16.39
C PHE A 757 -31.84 -2.56 -16.34
N GLU A 758 -31.28 -1.86 -17.35
CA GLU A 758 -31.40 -0.42 -17.50
C GLU A 758 -32.86 0.06 -17.46
N ARG A 759 -33.76 -0.64 -18.17
CA ARG A 759 -35.19 -0.29 -18.17
C ARG A 759 -35.81 -0.46 -16.79
N GLN A 760 -35.51 -1.57 -16.10
CA GLN A 760 -36.01 -1.82 -14.74
C GLN A 760 -35.43 -0.83 -13.73
N ALA A 761 -34.15 -0.48 -13.83
CA ALA A 761 -33.50 0.52 -13.00
C ALA A 761 -34.15 1.89 -13.18
N LYS A 762 -34.33 2.35 -14.43
CA LYS A 762 -35.04 3.61 -14.76
C LYS A 762 -36.50 3.59 -14.32
N GLU A 763 -37.18 2.45 -14.39
CA GLU A 763 -38.53 2.30 -13.83
C GLU A 763 -38.55 2.42 -12.29
N LEU A 764 -37.57 1.84 -11.59
CA LEU A 764 -37.46 1.92 -10.12
C LEU A 764 -37.07 3.33 -9.67
N GLU A 765 -36.13 3.97 -10.36
CA GLU A 765 -35.74 5.38 -10.19
C GLU A 765 -36.95 6.31 -10.34
N ASN A 766 -37.76 6.15 -11.40
CA ASN A 766 -38.98 6.93 -11.56
C ASN A 766 -40.00 6.66 -10.42
N LYS A 767 -40.14 5.40 -9.97
CA LYS A 767 -41.03 5.04 -8.85
C LYS A 767 -40.55 5.64 -7.51
N THR A 768 -39.24 5.69 -7.24
CA THR A 768 -38.68 6.31 -6.02
C THR A 768 -38.71 7.84 -6.09
N LEU A 769 -38.39 8.43 -7.25
CA LEU A 769 -38.48 9.88 -7.48
C LEU A 769 -39.91 10.41 -7.33
N VAL A 770 -40.93 9.65 -7.75
CA VAL A 770 -42.34 9.99 -7.49
C VAL A 770 -42.66 9.95 -5.99
N LYS A 771 -42.21 8.93 -5.26
CA LYS A 771 -42.38 8.84 -3.78
C LYS A 771 -41.68 10.00 -3.06
N LEU A 772 -40.43 10.31 -3.43
CA LEU A 772 -39.66 11.41 -2.85
C LEU A 772 -40.35 12.77 -3.07
N ASN A 773 -40.93 12.99 -4.25
CA ASN A 773 -41.73 14.19 -4.52
C ASN A 773 -43.08 14.22 -3.76
N GLN A 774 -43.65 13.06 -3.39
CA GLN A 774 -44.81 13.00 -2.49
C GLN A 774 -44.41 13.35 -1.05
N PHE A 775 -43.32 12.78 -0.53
CA PHE A 775 -42.80 13.13 0.80
C PHE A 775 -42.39 14.61 0.89
N LYS A 776 -41.72 15.16 -0.12
CA LYS A 776 -41.38 16.60 -0.17
C LYS A 776 -42.63 17.50 -0.13
N LYS A 777 -43.73 17.10 -0.77
CA LYS A 777 -45.02 17.80 -0.65
C LYS A 777 -45.64 17.68 0.75
N GLN A 778 -45.57 16.50 1.37
CA GLN A 778 -46.02 16.31 2.76
C GLN A 778 -45.19 17.13 3.76
N MET A 779 -43.86 17.17 3.59
CA MET A 779 -42.95 17.99 4.40
C MET A 779 -43.28 19.48 4.28
N ASN A 780 -43.47 19.99 3.06
CA ASN A 780 -43.89 21.37 2.85
C ASN A 780 -45.24 21.68 3.51
N MET A 781 -46.22 20.77 3.44
CA MET A 781 -47.50 20.93 4.16
C MET A 781 -47.31 20.93 5.68
N ARG A 782 -46.39 20.12 6.23
CA ARG A 782 -46.05 20.14 7.67
C ARG A 782 -45.35 21.43 8.08
N LEU A 783 -44.45 21.96 7.25
CA LEU A 783 -43.79 23.25 7.51
C LEU A 783 -44.81 24.40 7.52
N MET A 784 -45.74 24.46 6.57
CA MET A 784 -46.82 25.45 6.59
C MET A 784 -47.74 25.30 7.82
N GLN A 785 -48.01 24.08 8.29
CA GLN A 785 -48.72 23.85 9.56
C GLN A 785 -47.93 24.37 10.77
N LEU A 786 -46.61 24.15 10.80
CA LEU A 786 -45.73 24.67 11.86
C LEU A 786 -45.68 26.20 11.85
N GLU A 787 -45.60 26.84 10.68
CA GLU A 787 -45.72 28.30 10.52
C GLU A 787 -47.07 28.81 11.07
N GLU A 788 -48.20 28.15 10.73
CA GLU A 788 -49.51 28.50 11.26
C GLU A 788 -49.56 28.40 12.80
N TYR A 789 -49.05 27.30 13.37
CA TYR A 789 -48.93 27.12 14.84
C TYR A 789 -48.01 28.17 15.48
N GLU A 790 -46.87 28.51 14.87
CA GLU A 790 -45.97 29.55 15.37
C GLU A 790 -46.69 30.91 15.41
N THR A 791 -47.46 31.25 14.36
CA THR A 791 -48.24 32.51 14.40
C THR A 791 -49.36 32.50 15.45
N THR A 792 -49.95 31.35 15.81
CA THR A 792 -50.98 31.31 16.86
C THR A 792 -50.36 31.35 18.26
N ILE A 793 -49.23 30.67 18.48
CA ILE A 793 -48.42 30.76 19.70
C ILE A 793 -47.96 32.20 19.92
N ASN A 794 -47.40 32.87 18.91
CA ASN A 794 -46.98 34.27 19.03
C ASN A 794 -48.15 35.21 19.37
N LYS A 795 -49.33 35.02 18.76
CA LYS A 795 -50.56 35.77 19.13
C LYS A 795 -51.03 35.48 20.56
N ALA A 796 -50.81 34.25 21.07
CA ALA A 796 -51.10 33.91 22.47
C ALA A 796 -50.11 34.57 23.44
N ILE A 797 -48.82 34.60 23.11
CA ILE A 797 -47.77 35.30 23.89
C ILE A 797 -48.05 36.81 23.95
N GLU A 798 -48.45 37.45 22.84
CA GLU A 798 -48.88 38.85 22.83
C GLU A 798 -50.08 39.11 23.75
N ARG A 799 -51.08 38.22 23.73
CA ARG A 799 -52.25 38.30 24.63
C ARG A 799 -51.83 38.14 26.09
N GLN A 800 -50.99 37.16 26.42
CA GLN A 800 -50.48 36.95 27.78
C GLN A 800 -49.67 38.17 28.28
N LYS A 801 -48.81 38.74 27.43
CA LYS A 801 -48.05 39.97 27.72
C LYS A 801 -48.97 41.17 27.98
N LYS A 802 -50.06 41.28 27.22
CA LYS A 802 -51.10 42.31 27.41
C LYS A 802 -51.87 42.12 28.72
N LEU A 803 -52.27 40.88 29.06
CA LEU A 803 -52.94 40.55 30.31
C LEU A 803 -52.04 40.83 31.53
N ARG A 804 -50.78 40.38 31.51
CA ARG A 804 -49.79 40.70 32.57
C ARG A 804 -49.60 42.21 32.76
N SER A 805 -49.60 43.00 31.67
CA SER A 805 -49.55 44.47 31.75
C SER A 805 -50.83 45.09 32.35
N GLN A 806 -52.00 44.48 32.13
CA GLN A 806 -53.26 44.91 32.76
C GLN A 806 -53.32 44.51 34.25
N LEU A 807 -52.86 43.31 34.60
CA LEU A 807 -52.72 42.84 35.98
C LEU A 807 -51.82 43.77 36.79
N ALA A 808 -50.63 44.10 36.29
CA ALA A 808 -49.69 45.00 36.96
C ALA A 808 -50.28 46.42 37.19
N LYS A 809 -51.07 46.93 36.24
CA LYS A 809 -51.83 48.18 36.42
C LYS A 809 -52.90 48.06 37.50
N LYS A 810 -53.61 46.93 37.56
CA LYS A 810 -54.62 46.69 38.61
C LYS A 810 -54.01 46.42 39.98
N GLN A 811 -52.81 45.85 40.06
CA GLN A 811 -52.03 45.74 41.29
C GLN A 811 -51.64 47.14 41.79
N THR A 812 -51.05 48.00 40.95
CA THR A 812 -50.70 49.38 41.35
C THR A 812 -51.93 50.24 41.69
N GLU A 813 -53.06 50.11 40.98
CA GLU A 813 -54.34 50.73 41.38
C GLU A 813 -54.83 50.24 42.75
N ASN A 814 -54.67 48.94 43.05
CA ASN A 814 -55.09 48.34 44.32
C ASN A 814 -54.16 48.77 45.48
N GLU A 815 -52.84 48.80 45.26
CA GLU A 815 -51.86 49.36 46.22
C GLU A 815 -52.17 50.83 46.54
N GLU A 816 -52.47 51.64 45.52
CA GLU A 816 -52.95 53.01 45.71
C GLU A 816 -54.24 53.07 46.54
N LEU A 817 -55.21 52.18 46.28
CA LEU A 817 -56.46 52.13 47.03
C LEU A 817 -56.27 51.66 48.47
N GLN A 818 -55.38 50.69 48.72
CA GLN A 818 -55.01 50.24 50.07
C GLN A 818 -54.29 51.34 50.85
N ALA A 819 -53.36 52.07 50.22
CA ALA A 819 -52.72 53.24 50.83
C ALA A 819 -53.75 54.33 51.18
N LYS A 820 -54.72 54.59 50.29
CA LYS A 820 -55.84 55.52 50.55
C LYS A 820 -56.75 55.01 51.68
N GLN A 821 -57.05 53.71 51.75
CA GLN A 821 -57.82 53.11 52.85
C GLN A 821 -57.09 53.21 54.19
N LEU A 822 -55.78 52.94 54.23
CA LEU A 822 -54.96 53.01 55.44
C LEU A 822 -54.87 54.46 55.95
N LEU A 823 -54.70 55.43 55.05
CA LEU A 823 -54.76 56.86 55.37
C LEU A 823 -56.15 57.27 55.87
N LEU A 824 -57.23 56.82 55.22
CA LEU A 824 -58.60 57.06 55.70
C LEU A 824 -58.84 56.45 57.09
N ALA A 825 -58.43 55.20 57.32
CA ALA A 825 -58.53 54.54 58.62
C ALA A 825 -57.77 55.30 59.71
N ARG A 826 -56.58 55.82 59.40
CA ARG A 826 -55.82 56.72 60.28
C ARG A 826 -56.59 58.01 60.58
N THR A 827 -57.12 58.71 59.58
CA THR A 827 -57.92 59.93 59.83
C THR A 827 -59.20 59.64 60.62
N ILE A 828 -59.82 58.47 60.44
CA ILE A 828 -60.96 58.02 61.24
C ILE A 828 -60.55 57.73 62.69
N ALA A 829 -59.37 57.16 62.93
CA ALA A 829 -58.83 56.96 64.28
C ALA A 829 -58.51 58.31 64.97
N GLU A 830 -57.87 59.23 64.26
CA GLU A 830 -57.58 60.60 64.73
C GLU A 830 -58.88 61.38 65.03
N LEU A 831 -59.89 61.28 64.16
CA LEU A 831 -61.21 61.88 64.38
C LEU A 831 -61.98 61.22 65.55
N LYS A 832 -61.91 59.89 65.71
CA LYS A 832 -62.49 59.18 66.87
C LYS A 832 -61.80 59.57 68.18
N GLY A 833 -60.48 59.79 68.16
CA GLY A 833 -59.74 60.35 69.30
C GLY A 833 -60.24 61.76 69.65
N ARG A 834 -60.40 62.63 68.63
CA ARG A 834 -60.87 64.01 68.77
C ARG A 834 -62.36 64.13 69.15
N ALA A 835 -63.16 63.11 68.84
CA ALA A 835 -64.59 63.01 69.19
C ALA A 835 -64.87 62.71 70.68
N LYS A 836 -63.84 62.50 71.52
CA LYS A 836 -63.98 62.41 72.98
C LYS A 836 -64.13 63.77 73.69
N SER A 837 -64.27 64.86 72.92
CA SER A 837 -64.62 66.19 73.41
C SER A 837 -65.90 66.68 72.74
N SER A 838 -66.72 67.45 73.49
CA SER A 838 -68.14 67.67 73.17
C SER A 838 -68.42 68.53 71.91
N ASP A 839 -69.72 68.65 71.61
CA ASP A 839 -70.34 69.71 70.79
C ASP A 839 -70.16 69.64 69.26
N ARG A 840 -69.73 68.49 68.74
CA ARG A 840 -69.89 68.14 67.31
C ARG A 840 -71.01 67.16 66.98
N SER A 841 -71.82 66.73 67.96
CA SER A 841 -72.82 65.66 67.78
C SER A 841 -73.72 65.87 66.56
N ARG A 842 -74.28 67.07 66.36
CA ARG A 842 -75.21 67.34 65.25
C ARG A 842 -74.56 67.32 63.86
N ASP A 843 -73.30 67.76 63.73
CA ASP A 843 -72.57 67.68 62.46
C ASP A 843 -72.06 66.25 62.19
N VAL A 844 -71.75 65.50 63.25
CA VAL A 844 -71.47 64.06 63.17
C VAL A 844 -72.73 63.28 62.78
N GLU A 845 -73.90 63.55 63.37
CA GLU A 845 -75.19 62.95 63.02
C GLU A 845 -75.59 63.23 61.57
N ALA A 846 -75.37 64.46 61.07
CA ALA A 846 -75.61 64.82 59.68
C ALA A 846 -74.70 64.05 58.72
N ARG A 847 -73.39 63.96 59.03
CA ARG A 847 -72.43 63.14 58.27
C ARG A 847 -72.72 61.64 58.39
N PHE A 848 -73.19 61.17 59.53
CA PHE A 848 -73.54 59.77 59.76
C PHE A 848 -74.74 59.38 58.90
N ARG A 849 -75.82 60.19 58.88
CA ARG A 849 -76.94 60.00 57.95
C ARG A 849 -76.52 60.07 56.48
N GLN A 850 -75.59 60.96 56.13
CA GLN A 850 -75.06 61.03 54.77
C GLN A 850 -74.24 59.78 54.40
N LEU A 851 -73.51 59.20 55.36
CA LEU A 851 -72.80 57.93 55.20
C LEU A 851 -73.74 56.72 55.19
N GLU A 852 -74.81 56.71 55.99
CA GLU A 852 -75.87 55.68 55.93
C GLU A 852 -76.60 55.71 54.59
N LEU A 853 -76.93 56.90 54.05
CA LEU A 853 -77.51 57.05 52.72
C LEU A 853 -76.55 56.60 51.61
N LYS A 854 -75.24 56.88 51.74
CA LYS A 854 -74.22 56.33 50.82
C LYS A 854 -74.09 54.82 50.94
N LEU A 855 -74.06 54.28 52.15
CA LEU A 855 -74.00 52.84 52.41
C LEU A 855 -75.26 52.12 51.88
N GLN A 856 -76.44 52.74 51.99
CA GLN A 856 -77.66 52.25 51.35
C GLN A 856 -77.57 52.33 49.81
N ALA A 857 -77.09 53.44 49.25
CA ALA A 857 -76.89 53.56 47.80
C ALA A 857 -75.93 52.50 47.28
N GLU A 858 -74.76 52.33 47.92
CA GLU A 858 -73.76 51.29 47.60
C GLU A 858 -74.33 49.88 47.78
N ARG A 859 -75.09 49.60 48.84
CA ARG A 859 -75.82 48.31 48.98
C ARG A 859 -76.82 48.09 47.86
N THR A 860 -77.58 49.11 47.42
CA THR A 860 -78.50 48.96 46.27
C THR A 860 -77.78 48.85 44.94
N GLN A 861 -76.54 49.36 44.81
CA GLN A 861 -75.70 49.10 43.64
C GLN A 861 -75.12 47.68 43.68
N TYR A 862 -74.64 47.23 44.85
CA TYR A 862 -74.15 45.86 45.05
C TYR A 862 -75.24 44.84 44.70
N VAL A 863 -76.44 44.99 45.27
CA VAL A 863 -77.59 44.12 44.95
C VAL A 863 -77.94 44.16 43.47
N LYS A 864 -77.84 45.31 42.78
CA LYS A 864 -78.04 45.38 41.32
C LYS A 864 -76.94 44.70 40.52
N SER A 865 -75.67 44.83 40.92
CA SER A 865 -74.58 44.07 40.29
C SER A 865 -74.68 42.57 40.56
N GLU A 866 -75.15 42.18 41.74
CA GLU A 866 -75.42 40.79 42.13
C GLU A 866 -76.64 40.23 41.36
N GLU A 867 -77.71 41.01 41.17
CA GLU A 867 -78.84 40.66 40.30
C GLU A 867 -78.40 40.48 38.84
N LEU A 868 -77.55 41.38 38.31
CA LEU A 868 -76.98 41.28 36.96
C LEU A 868 -76.03 40.08 36.81
N TRP A 869 -75.19 39.81 37.81
CA TRP A 869 -74.27 38.67 37.80
C TRP A 869 -75.03 37.34 37.93
N ASN A 870 -76.02 37.26 38.81
CA ASN A 870 -76.94 36.12 38.89
C ASN A 870 -77.78 35.94 37.61
N ALA A 871 -78.19 37.02 36.95
CA ALA A 871 -78.85 36.94 35.64
C ALA A 871 -77.89 36.41 34.57
N ARG A 872 -76.62 36.81 34.60
CA ARG A 872 -75.58 36.29 33.69
C ARG A 872 -75.25 34.83 33.97
N ILE A 873 -75.17 34.41 35.23
CA ILE A 873 -75.02 32.99 35.60
C ILE A 873 -76.19 32.18 35.06
N ARG A 874 -77.43 32.60 35.30
CA ARG A 874 -78.62 31.91 34.72
C ARG A 874 -78.63 31.88 33.20
N GLU A 875 -78.04 32.88 32.54
CA GLU A 875 -77.82 32.86 31.10
C GLU A 875 -76.75 31.84 30.68
N LEU A 876 -75.64 31.73 31.42
CA LEU A 876 -74.58 30.76 31.20
C LEU A 876 -75.04 29.33 31.50
N GLU A 877 -75.70 29.07 32.62
CA GLU A 877 -76.37 27.80 32.96
C GLU A 877 -77.35 27.37 31.86
N LYS A 878 -78.12 28.31 31.30
CA LYS A 878 -79.02 28.05 30.18
C LYS A 878 -78.26 27.77 28.89
N ARG A 879 -77.13 28.43 28.63
CA ARG A 879 -76.26 28.19 27.46
C ARG A 879 -75.58 26.82 27.56
N THR A 880 -75.01 26.45 28.71
CA THR A 880 -74.37 25.15 28.93
C THR A 880 -75.40 24.03 28.84
N LYS A 881 -76.57 24.15 29.49
CA LYS A 881 -77.66 23.20 29.35
C LYS A 881 -78.16 23.06 27.91
N ASN A 882 -78.38 24.16 27.19
CA ASN A 882 -78.77 24.11 25.77
C ASN A 882 -77.70 23.42 24.90
N ALA A 883 -76.40 23.62 25.20
CA ALA A 883 -75.29 22.98 24.51
C ALA A 883 -75.14 21.50 24.89
N GLU A 884 -75.52 21.10 26.10
CA GLU A 884 -75.58 19.71 26.52
C GLU A 884 -76.77 18.99 25.88
N GLU A 885 -77.97 19.57 25.91
CA GLU A 885 -79.14 19.07 25.18
C GLU A 885 -78.88 19.00 23.66
N GLY A 886 -78.03 19.91 23.13
CA GLY A 886 -77.47 19.83 21.78
C GLY A 886 -76.59 18.60 21.60
N ARG A 887 -75.56 18.42 22.44
CA ARG A 887 -74.67 17.24 22.44
C ARG A 887 -75.44 15.93 22.62
N GLN A 888 -76.51 15.89 23.41
CA GLN A 888 -77.37 14.71 23.59
C GLN A 888 -78.19 14.41 22.34
N ARG A 889 -78.80 15.42 21.69
CA ARG A 889 -79.51 15.26 20.40
C ARG A 889 -78.56 14.84 19.28
N ASP A 890 -77.36 15.41 19.21
CA ASP A 890 -76.33 15.00 18.25
C ASP A 890 -75.93 13.54 18.49
N ARG A 891 -75.58 13.16 19.73
CA ARG A 891 -75.27 11.76 20.11
C ARG A 891 -76.40 10.79 19.76
N GLN A 892 -77.65 11.19 19.97
CA GLN A 892 -78.82 10.37 19.61
C GLN A 892 -78.96 10.23 18.09
N GLY A 893 -78.82 11.32 17.33
CA GLY A 893 -78.82 11.29 15.86
C GLY A 893 -77.63 10.52 15.27
N TYR A 894 -76.49 10.45 15.96
CA TYR A 894 -75.38 9.55 15.59
C TYR A 894 -75.71 8.08 15.90
N LYS A 895 -76.33 7.76 17.04
CA LYS A 895 -76.83 6.41 17.33
C LYS A 895 -77.85 5.93 16.30
N GLU A 896 -78.80 6.79 15.93
CA GLU A 896 -79.83 6.47 14.92
C GLU A 896 -79.23 6.26 13.52
N LYS A 897 -78.21 7.05 13.13
CA LYS A 897 -77.44 6.81 11.90
C LYS A 897 -76.63 5.52 11.95
N LEU A 898 -76.02 5.18 13.08
CA LEU A 898 -75.30 3.92 13.26
C LEU A 898 -76.24 2.71 13.22
N ALA A 899 -77.43 2.81 13.82
CA ALA A 899 -78.47 1.79 13.72
C ALA A 899 -78.94 1.62 12.27
N ALA A 900 -79.27 2.71 11.57
CA ALA A 900 -79.68 2.65 10.16
C ALA A 900 -78.57 2.09 9.23
N LEU A 901 -77.30 2.35 9.53
CA LEU A 901 -76.16 1.74 8.82
C LEU A 901 -75.95 0.26 9.20
N HIS A 902 -76.25 -0.14 10.43
CA HIS A 902 -76.24 -1.54 10.84
C HIS A 902 -77.36 -2.32 10.11
N ASP A 903 -78.58 -1.80 10.14
CA ASP A 903 -79.74 -2.39 9.47
C ASP A 903 -79.53 -2.49 7.95
N ALA A 904 -78.89 -1.49 7.34
CA ALA A 904 -78.48 -1.53 5.93
C ALA A 904 -77.42 -2.62 5.66
N ASN A 905 -76.37 -2.73 6.49
CA ASN A 905 -75.38 -3.81 6.37
C ASN A 905 -75.99 -5.20 6.61
N GLU A 906 -76.98 -5.32 7.48
CA GLU A 906 -77.69 -6.59 7.74
C GLU A 906 -78.64 -6.95 6.58
N ALA A 907 -79.27 -5.97 5.95
CA ALA A 907 -80.03 -6.15 4.71
C ALA A 907 -79.10 -6.56 3.56
N ASP A 908 -77.99 -5.86 3.36
CA ASP A 908 -76.99 -6.19 2.33
C ASP A 908 -76.42 -7.60 2.55
N ARG A 909 -76.07 -7.98 3.80
CA ARG A 909 -75.71 -9.37 4.15
C ARG A 909 -76.78 -10.37 3.72
N LYS A 910 -78.06 -10.14 4.04
CA LYS A 910 -79.16 -11.03 3.62
C LYS A 910 -79.32 -11.12 2.10
N THR A 911 -79.00 -10.06 1.35
CA THR A 911 -78.92 -10.15 -0.13
C THR A 911 -77.72 -10.95 -0.61
N VAL A 912 -76.55 -10.81 0.02
CA VAL A 912 -75.36 -11.63 -0.28
C VAL A 912 -75.62 -13.09 0.02
N ASP A 913 -76.18 -13.43 1.18
CA ASP A 913 -76.56 -14.80 1.55
C ASP A 913 -77.60 -15.38 0.59
N GLY A 914 -78.59 -14.58 0.16
CA GLY A 914 -79.55 -14.97 -0.87
C GLY A 914 -78.91 -15.21 -2.24
N LEU A 915 -77.93 -14.39 -2.64
CA LEU A 915 -77.16 -14.58 -3.88
C LEU A 915 -76.20 -15.77 -3.80
N LEU A 916 -75.65 -16.07 -2.62
CA LEU A 916 -74.84 -17.28 -2.37
C LEU A 916 -75.72 -18.54 -2.44
N LEU A 917 -76.91 -18.52 -1.86
CA LEU A 917 -77.89 -19.60 -1.95
C LEU A 917 -78.36 -19.81 -3.40
N GLN A 918 -78.58 -18.71 -4.14
CA GLN A 918 -78.92 -18.78 -5.57
C GLN A 918 -77.75 -19.32 -6.42
N ASN A 919 -76.49 -18.97 -6.10
CA ASN A 919 -75.31 -19.57 -6.72
C ASN A 919 -75.18 -21.06 -6.40
N ALA A 920 -75.44 -21.47 -5.15
CA ALA A 920 -75.43 -22.89 -4.77
C ALA A 920 -76.48 -23.69 -5.54
N TYR A 921 -77.70 -23.16 -5.68
CA TYR A 921 -78.75 -23.77 -6.51
C TYR A 921 -78.42 -23.78 -8.02
N GLN A 922 -77.73 -22.75 -8.53
CA GLN A 922 -77.25 -22.75 -9.91
C GLN A 922 -76.10 -23.76 -10.12
N GLN A 923 -75.19 -23.93 -9.16
CA GLN A 923 -74.19 -25.00 -9.15
C GLN A 923 -74.85 -26.38 -9.11
N GLU A 924 -75.91 -26.56 -8.33
CA GLU A 924 -76.69 -27.81 -8.30
C GLU A 924 -77.41 -28.10 -9.63
N ILE A 925 -77.94 -27.08 -10.31
CA ILE A 925 -78.47 -27.18 -11.68
C ILE A 925 -77.37 -27.50 -12.70
N ILE A 926 -76.17 -26.93 -12.55
CA ILE A 926 -75.02 -27.22 -13.42
C ILE A 926 -74.56 -28.68 -13.21
N ASN A 927 -74.43 -29.13 -11.97
CA ASN A 927 -74.02 -30.49 -11.63
C ASN A 927 -75.04 -31.54 -12.11
N SER A 928 -76.34 -31.30 -11.93
CA SER A 928 -77.40 -32.19 -12.43
C SER A 928 -77.52 -32.17 -13.96
N ARG A 929 -77.20 -31.05 -14.63
CA ARG A 929 -77.03 -31.01 -16.10
C ARG A 929 -75.78 -31.77 -16.57
N SER A 930 -74.68 -31.69 -15.85
CA SER A 930 -73.48 -32.48 -16.15
C SER A 930 -73.72 -33.99 -15.99
N GLN A 931 -74.56 -34.39 -15.00
CA GLN A 931 -74.96 -35.79 -14.80
C GLN A 931 -76.01 -36.31 -15.79
N THR A 932 -76.59 -35.47 -16.66
CA THR A 932 -77.66 -35.89 -17.62
C THR A 932 -77.21 -35.92 -19.08
N ILE A 933 -75.89 -35.92 -19.34
CA ILE A 933 -75.32 -36.06 -20.69
C ILE A 933 -75.05 -37.52 -21.07
N ASP A 934 -74.98 -38.45 -20.11
CA ASP A 934 -74.68 -39.87 -20.36
C ASP A 934 -75.90 -40.82 -20.34
N THR A 935 -75.96 -41.64 -21.39
CA THR A 935 -76.84 -42.81 -21.65
C THR A 935 -78.31 -42.58 -22.08
N PRO A 936 -78.92 -43.51 -22.88
CA PRO A 936 -80.13 -43.19 -23.66
C PRO A 936 -81.30 -44.22 -23.66
N LYS A 937 -82.47 -43.76 -24.17
CA LYS A 937 -83.59 -44.47 -24.86
C LYS A 937 -84.95 -44.58 -24.13
N ARG A 938 -86.00 -44.18 -24.89
CA ARG A 938 -87.40 -44.67 -24.86
C ARG A 938 -88.25 -44.38 -23.59
N SER A 939 -89.58 -44.16 -23.68
CA SER A 939 -90.47 -43.97 -24.85
C SER A 939 -91.84 -43.41 -24.45
N ASN A 940 -92.59 -42.96 -25.47
CA ASN A 940 -94.03 -42.65 -25.51
C ASN A 940 -94.48 -41.20 -25.26
N THR A 941 -95.47 -40.85 -26.09
CA THR A 941 -96.09 -39.55 -26.42
C THR A 941 -97.47 -39.45 -25.73
N PRO A 942 -98.33 -38.40 -25.88
CA PRO A 942 -98.33 -37.36 -26.93
C PRO A 942 -98.75 -35.91 -26.54
N SER A 943 -98.78 -35.05 -27.57
CA SER A 943 -99.39 -33.71 -27.68
C SER A 943 -98.64 -32.52 -27.02
N GLY A 944 -98.67 -31.30 -27.58
CA GLY A 944 -99.42 -30.93 -28.80
C GLY A 944 -99.33 -29.50 -29.37
N SER A 945 -98.31 -28.68 -29.08
CA SER A 945 -98.07 -27.42 -29.82
C SER A 945 -96.57 -27.09 -29.85
N ARG A 946 -95.93 -27.08 -31.02
CA ARG A 946 -95.88 -26.00 -32.04
C ARG A 946 -94.97 -24.82 -31.66
N VAL A 947 -93.67 -25.14 -31.63
CA VAL A 947 -92.62 -24.47 -32.41
C VAL A 947 -92.63 -22.93 -32.43
N GLU A 948 -91.63 -22.35 -31.76
CA GLU A 948 -90.74 -21.40 -32.41
C GLU A 948 -89.31 -21.56 -31.86
N ARG A 949 -88.31 -21.69 -32.75
CA ARG A 949 -86.89 -21.76 -32.34
C ARG A 949 -86.31 -20.36 -32.35
N GLY A 950 -86.35 -19.67 -31.22
CA GLY A 950 -85.55 -18.47 -30.99
C GLY A 950 -84.06 -18.82 -30.92
N SER A 951 -83.41 -18.96 -32.08
CA SER A 951 -81.95 -18.91 -32.14
C SER A 951 -81.52 -17.49 -31.77
N LEU A 952 -81.10 -17.30 -30.52
CA LEU A 952 -80.50 -16.05 -30.04
C LEU A 952 -79.35 -15.69 -30.97
N ASN A 953 -79.58 -14.67 -31.82
CA ASN A 953 -78.62 -14.30 -32.84
C ASN A 953 -77.33 -13.80 -32.17
N LEU A 954 -76.17 -13.96 -32.82
CA LEU A 954 -74.89 -13.60 -32.20
C LEU A 954 -74.87 -12.11 -31.81
N ASP A 955 -75.53 -11.27 -32.61
CA ASP A 955 -75.78 -9.85 -32.32
C ASP A 955 -76.60 -9.62 -31.04
N GLN A 956 -77.55 -10.48 -30.70
CA GLN A 956 -78.35 -10.35 -29.47
C GLN A 956 -77.52 -10.66 -28.23
N LEU A 957 -76.57 -11.60 -28.32
CA LEU A 957 -75.60 -11.85 -27.27
C LEU A 957 -74.57 -10.73 -27.17
N TRP A 958 -74.07 -10.22 -28.30
CA TRP A 958 -73.17 -9.05 -28.32
C TRP A 958 -73.83 -7.79 -27.75
N ASN A 959 -75.08 -7.48 -28.13
CA ASN A 959 -75.83 -6.38 -27.53
C ASN A 959 -76.08 -6.61 -26.03
N ARG A 960 -76.27 -7.86 -25.57
CA ARG A 960 -76.39 -8.17 -24.14
C ARG A 960 -75.08 -7.92 -23.39
N ILE A 961 -73.94 -8.30 -23.98
CA ILE A 961 -72.60 -8.09 -23.42
C ILE A 961 -72.24 -6.60 -23.41
N ASP A 962 -72.53 -5.87 -24.48
CA ASP A 962 -72.34 -4.41 -24.57
C ASP A 962 -73.22 -3.66 -23.54
N HIS A 963 -74.49 -4.05 -23.38
CA HIS A 963 -75.34 -3.51 -22.32
C HIS A 963 -74.83 -3.83 -20.91
N LEU A 964 -74.24 -5.01 -20.69
CA LEU A 964 -73.63 -5.36 -19.41
C LEU A 964 -72.32 -4.58 -19.17
N SER A 965 -71.46 -4.42 -20.17
CA SER A 965 -70.26 -3.57 -20.07
C SER A 965 -70.65 -2.13 -19.75
N LYS A 966 -71.58 -1.55 -20.52
CA LYS A 966 -72.13 -0.21 -20.26
C LYS A 966 -72.83 -0.09 -18.91
N SER A 967 -73.33 -1.18 -18.32
CA SER A 967 -73.84 -1.17 -16.94
C SER A 967 -72.71 -1.19 -15.91
N VAL A 968 -71.68 -2.01 -16.12
CA VAL A 968 -70.48 -2.07 -15.28
C VAL A 968 -69.73 -0.73 -15.27
N ASP A 969 -69.57 -0.10 -16.44
CA ASP A 969 -68.86 1.17 -16.55
C ASP A 969 -69.66 2.36 -15.99
N ARG A 970 -71.00 2.29 -16.00
CA ARG A 970 -71.87 3.19 -15.22
C ARG A 970 -71.69 2.99 -13.72
N GLU A 971 -71.59 1.75 -13.24
CA GLU A 971 -71.43 1.48 -11.81
C GLU A 971 -70.02 1.85 -11.31
N LYS A 972 -68.96 1.63 -12.12
CA LYS A 972 -67.63 2.21 -11.89
C LYS A 972 -67.70 3.73 -11.80
N SER A 973 -68.39 4.40 -12.73
CA SER A 973 -68.54 5.86 -12.74
C SER A 973 -69.26 6.38 -11.48
N LYS A 974 -70.31 5.69 -11.02
CA LYS A 974 -70.97 5.99 -9.73
C LYS A 974 -70.05 5.76 -8.54
N ASN A 975 -69.22 4.71 -8.54
CA ASN A 975 -68.28 4.46 -7.45
C ASN A 975 -67.17 5.52 -7.42
N ILE A 976 -66.64 5.95 -8.57
CA ILE A 976 -65.72 7.10 -8.64
C ILE A 976 -66.39 8.36 -8.07
N GLN A 977 -67.66 8.63 -8.40
CA GLN A 977 -68.42 9.74 -7.82
C GLN A 977 -68.70 9.57 -6.31
N ARG A 978 -68.88 8.34 -5.81
CA ARG A 978 -68.97 8.05 -4.37
C ARG A 978 -67.64 8.30 -3.67
N ASP A 979 -66.54 7.82 -4.22
CA ASP A 979 -65.20 7.99 -3.66
C ASP A 979 -64.76 9.47 -3.67
N GLU A 980 -65.15 10.22 -4.70
CA GLU A 980 -64.94 11.66 -4.79
C GLU A 980 -65.87 12.43 -3.82
N ALA A 981 -67.12 12.00 -3.64
CA ALA A 981 -68.01 12.54 -2.61
C ALA A 981 -67.50 12.23 -1.19
N ILE A 982 -66.93 11.03 -0.96
CA ILE A 982 -66.31 10.61 0.29
C ILE A 982 -65.03 11.42 0.53
N LYS A 983 -64.16 11.62 -0.47
CA LYS A 983 -63.02 12.54 -0.36
C LYS A 983 -63.46 13.95 0.00
N ASN A 984 -64.47 14.50 -0.67
CA ASN A 984 -65.01 15.82 -0.34
C ASN A 984 -65.65 15.87 1.06
N ALA A 985 -66.30 14.80 1.52
CA ALA A 985 -66.83 14.69 2.87
C ALA A 985 -65.71 14.61 3.92
N LEU A 986 -64.66 13.83 3.67
CA LEU A 986 -63.48 13.69 4.54
C LEU A 986 -62.65 14.98 4.60
N SER A 987 -62.44 15.67 3.47
CA SER A 987 -61.78 16.98 3.45
C SER A 987 -62.59 18.04 4.22
N ARG A 988 -63.92 18.00 4.13
CA ARG A 988 -64.79 18.84 4.98
C ARG A 988 -64.71 18.41 6.45
N MET A 989 -64.69 17.11 6.74
CA MET A 989 -64.59 16.60 8.11
C MET A 989 -63.27 16.97 8.77
N SER A 990 -62.11 16.88 8.11
CA SER A 990 -60.84 17.42 8.64
C SER A 990 -60.96 18.91 8.93
N GLY A 991 -61.38 19.72 7.96
CA GLY A 991 -61.56 21.17 8.16
C GLY A 991 -62.56 21.58 9.25
N TYR A 992 -63.47 20.69 9.66
CA TYR A 992 -64.36 20.87 10.81
C TYR A 992 -63.89 20.21 12.11
N LEU A 993 -63.13 19.11 12.04
CA LEU A 993 -62.58 18.40 13.20
C LEU A 993 -61.37 19.15 13.76
N ASP A 994 -60.38 19.45 12.91
CA ASP A 994 -59.15 20.14 13.32
C ASP A 994 -59.49 21.47 14.00
N ARG A 995 -60.38 22.26 13.40
CA ARG A 995 -60.81 23.55 13.95
C ARG A 995 -61.64 23.42 15.22
N ARG A 996 -62.65 22.53 15.26
CA ARG A 996 -63.54 22.39 16.41
C ARG A 996 -62.86 21.70 17.60
N ILE A 997 -61.90 20.80 17.37
CA ILE A 997 -61.09 20.20 18.43
C ILE A 997 -60.09 21.23 18.96
N LEU A 998 -59.43 22.03 18.11
CA LEU A 998 -58.58 23.13 18.57
C LEU A 998 -59.37 24.18 19.37
N ASP A 999 -60.56 24.58 18.90
CA ASP A 999 -61.43 25.51 19.64
C ASP A 999 -61.88 24.89 20.98
N GLN A 1000 -62.26 23.61 21.03
CA GLN A 1000 -62.67 22.94 22.28
C GLN A 1000 -61.51 22.70 23.25
N VAL A 1001 -60.29 22.41 22.77
CA VAL A 1001 -59.10 22.30 23.63
C VAL A 1001 -58.68 23.68 24.13
N ALA A 1002 -58.82 24.74 23.32
CA ALA A 1002 -58.58 26.11 23.76
C ALA A 1002 -59.60 26.58 24.82
N ASP A 1003 -60.88 26.21 24.68
CA ASP A 1003 -61.92 26.49 25.69
C ASP A 1003 -61.65 25.72 27.00
N ILE A 1004 -61.31 24.42 26.94
CA ILE A 1004 -60.98 23.61 28.13
C ILE A 1004 -59.74 24.15 28.85
N LEU A 1005 -58.67 24.50 28.11
CA LEU A 1005 -57.48 25.12 28.70
C LEU A 1005 -57.75 26.52 29.27
N TYR A 1006 -58.81 27.20 28.83
CA TYR A 1006 -59.30 28.43 29.47
C TYR A 1006 -60.04 28.12 30.79
N GLU A 1007 -60.95 27.14 30.81
CA GLU A 1007 -61.68 26.74 32.02
C GLU A 1007 -60.76 26.14 33.10
N GLU A 1008 -59.65 25.47 32.73
CA GLU A 1008 -58.65 24.98 33.67
C GLU A 1008 -57.74 26.11 34.20
N LEU A 1009 -57.40 27.12 33.37
CA LEU A 1009 -56.65 28.29 33.84
C LEU A 1009 -57.49 29.21 34.75
N GLU A 1010 -58.77 29.40 34.46
CA GLU A 1010 -59.69 30.22 35.28
C GLU A 1010 -60.12 29.52 36.59
N GLN A 1011 -59.70 28.26 36.82
CA GLN A 1011 -59.82 27.54 38.09
C GLN A 1011 -58.51 27.52 38.93
N VAL A 1012 -57.43 28.11 38.42
CA VAL A 1012 -56.10 28.14 39.06
C VAL A 1012 -55.68 29.56 39.50
N GLU A 1013 -56.38 30.61 39.05
CA GLU A 1013 -56.34 31.99 39.62
C GLU A 1013 -57.35 32.21 40.76
#